data_AF-A0A952L7Z3-F1
#
_entry.id   AF-A0A952L7Z3-F1
#
_cell.length_a   1.000
_cell.length_b   1.000
_cell.length_c   1.000
_cell.angle_alpha   90.00
_cell.angle_beta   90.00
_cell.angle_gamma   90.00
#
_symmetry.space_group_name_H-M   'P 1'
#
loop_
_entity.id
_entity.type
_entity.pdbx_description
1 polymer ?
#
loop_
_entity_poly.entity_id
_entity_poly.type
_entity_poly.pdbx_seq_one_letter_code
_entity_poly.pdbx_strand_id
1 'polypeptide(L)'
;LKQRLLTVQDQRAFDAIVSEASASIVKHGGKAKPVELEGRRGVLPWLQGVAASHRKLSSLMRQMDGGRDGGAMYRLFVRGMNDAGTREAVMTEKATEALVRIYKPVLAMKGGLTGAKVFIPEIGASLSRSGRLSVALNWGNAVNQQRLMDGDQWSAEQVQAILRTLSPLELQLVNEVHAFVDSFWPEVKAKQLRVSGVVEDKVDADPWTATASDGSTVAMRGGYYPLKYDADRSAKAESLEAAETAKDMMRGAFTRATTRRGHTKARSDEVKRPVRKDLGVLTEHVTQVVHDLAWHEWIIDANRLISAKPIDSAIRAHYGPDVVRTIKDDLMGIATADVVPQTKIDSALMTLRANISRSTMGFSFTTALMQPFGITQSIARIGAAPVLRGVARWGGDALRFESSLAWIGGKSDFMRLRNKTFNRELHEISSRVLGKSKAAQVYDASLFYLTTKMQAIADVPTWIGRYEQALAQGFDDAAAVALADEAVLGSQGGGQVKDLAEVQRKHPLLTQFYSYFATTLNLTIEKTAATDFRDPKAVAGWLADMALLAVIPAIVPALLTDLLRGSDDEDKMAKKLAQWQASYLLGMAVGARELSGAVSGYSYAGPPVGRIVGDVSKAGQQVAQGEIDEPAVLAAIRLMGSAFGIPTVQAVRSYKGWQAWSEGRAPASAVLFGPPAKD
;
A
#
# COMPACT_ATOMS: atom_id res chain seq x y z
N LEU A 1 45.27 -11.08 10.58
CA LEU A 1 45.66 -9.87 9.80
C LEU A 1 44.68 -9.54 8.67
N LYS A 2 44.40 -10.46 7.72
CA LYS A 2 43.46 -10.26 6.59
C LYS A 2 42.06 -9.79 6.99
N GLN A 3 41.41 -10.43 7.97
CA GLN A 3 40.10 -10.01 8.48
C GLN A 3 40.12 -8.58 9.05
N ARG A 4 41.15 -8.24 9.84
CA ARG A 4 41.32 -6.90 10.40
C ARG A 4 41.50 -5.84 9.31
N LEU A 5 42.22 -6.15 8.23
CA LEU A 5 42.39 -5.25 7.08
C LEU A 5 41.09 -5.06 6.29
N LEU A 6 40.31 -6.14 6.07
CA LEU A 6 38.98 -6.07 5.44
C LEU A 6 38.01 -5.23 6.29
N THR A 7 37.95 -5.44 7.61
CA THR A 7 37.12 -4.63 8.51
C THR A 7 37.50 -3.14 8.47
N VAL A 8 38.79 -2.82 8.42
CA VAL A 8 39.25 -1.43 8.30
C VAL A 8 38.90 -0.83 6.94
N GLN A 9 38.98 -1.60 5.86
CA GLN A 9 38.57 -1.16 4.53
C GLN A 9 37.05 -0.90 4.47
N ASP A 10 36.24 -1.81 5.02
CA ASP A 10 34.79 -1.66 5.10
C ASP A 10 34.38 -0.44 5.93
N GLN A 11 35.10 -0.20 7.03
CA GLN A 11 34.88 0.99 7.86
C GLN A 11 35.18 2.28 7.09
N ARG A 12 36.31 2.35 6.36
CA ARG A 12 36.64 3.52 5.53
C ARG A 12 35.61 3.76 4.43
N ALA A 13 35.14 2.69 3.78
CA ALA A 13 34.10 2.79 2.77
C ALA A 13 32.79 3.33 3.36
N PHE A 14 32.39 2.81 4.53
CA PHE A 14 31.23 3.30 5.26
C PHE A 14 31.38 4.78 5.67
N ASP A 15 32.54 5.17 6.21
CA ASP A 15 32.80 6.55 6.62
C ASP A 15 32.76 7.52 5.43
N ALA A 16 33.26 7.09 4.26
CA ALA A 16 33.16 7.86 3.02
C ALA A 16 31.70 8.07 2.58
N ILE A 17 30.87 7.02 2.63
CA ILE A 17 29.43 7.09 2.34
C ILE A 17 28.72 8.06 3.30
N VAL A 18 29.01 7.95 4.60
CA VAL A 18 28.43 8.82 5.64
C VAL A 18 28.87 10.28 5.43
N SER A 19 30.13 10.49 5.03
CA SER A 19 30.65 11.82 4.71
C SER A 19 29.97 12.42 3.48
N GLU A 20 29.76 11.64 2.41
CA GLU A 20 29.05 12.11 1.22
C GLU A 20 27.60 12.52 1.55
N ALA A 21 26.88 11.65 2.27
CA ALA A 21 25.49 11.89 2.67
C ALA A 21 25.36 13.15 3.55
N SER A 22 26.19 13.25 4.60
CA SER A 22 26.18 14.42 5.49
C SER A 22 26.57 15.70 4.76
N ALA A 23 27.53 15.67 3.83
CA ALA A 23 27.88 16.82 3.01
C ALA A 23 26.72 17.26 2.10
N SER A 24 25.96 16.32 1.52
CA SER A 24 24.76 16.64 0.73
C SER A 24 23.72 17.38 1.59
N ILE A 25 23.42 16.83 2.79
CA ILE A 25 22.48 17.41 3.76
C ILE A 25 22.88 18.82 4.17
N VAL A 26 24.15 19.05 4.53
CA VAL A 26 24.64 20.37 4.95
C VAL A 26 24.59 21.37 3.79
N LYS A 27 25.00 20.94 2.59
CA LYS A 27 25.02 21.79 1.38
C LYS A 27 23.63 22.29 1.01
N HIS A 28 22.59 21.48 1.22
CA HIS A 28 21.22 21.77 0.79
C HIS A 28 20.26 22.10 1.94
N GLY A 29 20.72 21.99 3.19
CA GLY A 29 19.94 22.21 4.39
C GLY A 29 19.79 23.67 4.83
N GLY A 30 20.41 24.61 4.12
CA GLY A 30 20.39 26.03 4.49
C GLY A 30 21.12 26.32 5.81
N LYS A 31 20.75 27.41 6.49
CA LYS A 31 21.38 27.77 7.77
C LYS A 31 21.01 26.77 8.87
N ALA A 32 21.98 26.42 9.71
CA ALA A 32 21.73 25.62 10.89
C ALA A 32 20.72 26.31 11.81
N LYS A 33 19.74 25.57 12.28
CA LYS A 33 18.72 26.01 13.23
C LYS A 33 19.37 26.18 14.61
N PRO A 34 18.96 27.20 15.40
CA PRO A 34 19.47 27.36 16.75
C PRO A 34 19.08 26.16 17.62
N VAL A 35 19.99 25.76 18.51
CA VAL A 35 19.72 24.69 19.48
C VAL A 35 18.86 25.27 20.60
N GLU A 36 17.61 24.84 20.67
CA GLU A 36 16.73 25.16 21.79
C GLU A 36 17.15 24.32 23.00
N LEU A 37 17.53 24.99 24.10
CA LEU A 37 17.99 24.34 25.33
C LEU A 37 16.84 23.92 26.25
N GLU A 38 15.68 24.56 26.12
CA GLU A 38 14.46 24.22 26.86
C GLU A 38 13.51 23.35 26.01
N GLY A 39 12.62 22.62 26.70
CA GLY A 39 11.60 21.81 26.03
C GLY A 39 10.70 22.66 25.13
N ARG A 40 10.52 22.21 23.89
CA ARG A 40 9.68 22.89 22.90
C ARG A 40 8.23 22.96 23.35
N ARG A 41 7.76 24.13 23.77
CA ARG A 41 6.36 24.38 24.15
C ARG A 41 5.74 25.42 23.23
N GLY A 42 4.45 25.25 22.91
CA GLY A 42 3.68 26.18 22.09
C GLY A 42 3.31 25.67 20.69
N VAL A 43 2.68 26.56 19.90
CA VAL A 43 2.05 26.21 18.62
C VAL A 43 3.08 25.95 17.50
N LEU A 44 4.20 26.66 17.49
CA LEU A 44 5.19 26.54 16.40
C LEU A 44 5.86 25.15 16.36
N PRO A 45 6.37 24.57 17.46
CA PRO A 45 6.89 23.21 17.45
C PRO A 45 5.83 22.17 17.06
N TRP A 46 4.57 22.36 17.46
CA TRP A 46 3.47 21.51 17.05
C TRP A 46 3.24 21.58 15.53
N LEU A 47 3.19 22.79 14.95
CA LEU A 47 3.09 22.99 13.50
C LEU A 47 4.28 22.38 12.74
N GLN A 48 5.49 22.45 13.29
CA GLN A 48 6.67 21.80 12.70
C GLN A 48 6.53 20.28 12.69
N GLY A 49 6.01 19.68 13.76
CA GLY A 49 5.69 18.25 13.82
C GLY A 49 4.61 17.85 12.82
N VAL A 50 3.55 18.64 12.70
CA VAL A 50 2.50 18.44 11.69
C VAL A 50 3.07 18.54 10.28
N ALA A 51 3.87 19.56 9.99
CA ALA A 51 4.50 19.74 8.69
C ALA A 51 5.44 18.57 8.35
N ALA A 52 6.23 18.09 9.31
CA ALA A 52 7.12 16.94 9.13
C ALA A 52 6.34 15.66 8.83
N SER A 53 5.25 15.38 9.55
CA SER A 53 4.45 14.14 9.37
C SER A 53 3.72 14.06 8.02
N HIS A 54 3.61 15.17 7.29
CA HIS A 54 3.07 15.24 5.93
C HIS A 54 4.12 14.99 4.83
N ARG A 55 5.41 14.92 5.20
CA ARG A 55 6.50 14.66 4.26
C ARG A 55 6.62 13.16 3.99
N LYS A 56 6.95 12.81 2.75
CA LYS A 56 7.30 11.45 2.35
C LYS A 56 8.81 11.24 2.47
N LEU A 57 9.25 10.01 2.76
CA LEU A 57 10.67 9.68 2.87
C LEU A 57 11.46 10.07 1.61
N SER A 58 10.99 9.69 0.43
CA SER A 58 11.66 10.02 -0.85
C SER A 58 11.78 11.53 -1.09
N SER A 59 10.74 12.28 -0.74
CA SER A 59 10.70 13.75 -0.82
C SER A 59 11.69 14.42 0.15
N LEU A 60 11.81 13.91 1.38
CA LEU A 60 12.83 14.37 2.34
C LEU A 60 14.24 14.12 1.80
N MET A 61 14.51 12.91 1.29
CA MET A 61 15.81 12.57 0.71
C MET A 61 16.14 13.43 -0.50
N ARG A 62 15.16 13.65 -1.39
CA ARG A 62 15.32 14.52 -2.57
C ARG A 62 15.57 15.97 -2.19
N GLN A 63 14.92 16.47 -1.14
CA GLN A 63 15.18 17.81 -0.60
C GLN A 63 16.60 17.91 -0.04
N MET A 64 17.10 16.87 0.63
CA MET A 64 18.48 16.80 1.14
C MET A 64 19.53 16.70 0.03
N ASP A 65 19.14 16.27 -1.18
CA ASP A 65 19.97 16.33 -2.40
C ASP A 65 19.82 17.64 -3.19
N GLY A 66 19.08 18.62 -2.64
CA GLY A 66 18.84 19.92 -3.29
C GLY A 66 17.90 19.83 -4.49
N GLY A 67 16.93 18.91 -4.46
CA GLY A 67 15.97 18.72 -5.54
C GLY A 67 16.54 18.03 -6.78
N ARG A 68 17.72 17.40 -6.67
CA ARG A 68 18.38 16.70 -7.78
C ARG A 68 18.06 15.22 -7.77
N ASP A 69 17.77 14.68 -8.95
CA ASP A 69 17.56 13.24 -9.12
C ASP A 69 18.91 12.52 -9.18
N GLY A 70 18.98 11.29 -8.68
CA GLY A 70 20.22 10.53 -8.68
C GLY A 70 21.26 11.00 -7.65
N GLY A 71 20.87 11.88 -6.72
CA GLY A 71 21.73 12.41 -5.66
C GLY A 71 22.17 11.35 -4.64
N ALA A 72 23.00 11.76 -3.68
CA ALA A 72 23.57 10.84 -2.69
C ALA A 72 22.49 10.19 -1.82
N MET A 73 21.52 10.97 -1.33
CA MET A 73 20.44 10.47 -0.51
C MET A 73 19.49 9.57 -1.32
N TYR A 74 19.22 9.90 -2.59
CA TYR A 74 18.49 9.01 -3.48
C TYR A 74 19.19 7.64 -3.64
N ARG A 75 20.48 7.63 -3.95
CA ARG A 75 21.22 6.36 -4.18
C ARG A 75 21.31 5.50 -2.93
N LEU A 76 21.49 6.12 -1.77
CA LEU A 76 21.67 5.42 -0.49
C LEU A 76 20.37 4.95 0.14
N PHE A 77 19.27 5.69 -0.04
CA PHE A 77 17.99 5.37 0.59
C PHE A 77 16.92 4.99 -0.42
N VAL A 78 16.58 5.90 -1.34
CA VAL A 78 15.37 5.82 -2.17
C VAL A 78 15.46 4.73 -3.24
N ARG A 79 16.61 4.58 -3.91
CA ARG A 79 16.80 3.56 -4.95
C ARG A 79 16.55 2.16 -4.39
N GLY A 80 17.29 1.79 -3.34
CA GLY A 80 17.12 0.49 -2.69
C GLY A 80 15.73 0.29 -2.09
N MET A 81 15.08 1.36 -1.61
CA MET A 81 13.70 1.33 -1.12
C MET A 81 12.71 1.00 -2.24
N ASN A 82 12.87 1.61 -3.41
CA ASN A 82 12.04 1.37 -4.57
C ASN A 82 12.27 -0.03 -5.16
N ASP A 83 13.52 -0.49 -5.20
CA ASP A 83 13.88 -1.85 -5.63
C ASP A 83 13.25 -2.90 -4.69
N ALA A 84 13.35 -2.70 -3.37
CA ALA A 84 12.72 -3.56 -2.37
C ALA A 84 11.20 -3.59 -2.50
N GLY A 85 10.55 -2.43 -2.63
CA GLY A 85 9.10 -2.34 -2.82
C GLY A 85 8.63 -3.00 -4.13
N THR A 86 9.40 -2.86 -5.21
CA THR A 86 9.10 -3.53 -6.49
C THR A 86 9.27 -5.05 -6.36
N ARG A 87 10.35 -5.51 -5.72
CA ARG A 87 10.58 -6.94 -5.45
C ARG A 87 9.43 -7.54 -4.64
N GLU A 88 8.98 -6.87 -3.57
CA GLU A 88 7.84 -7.31 -2.76
C GLU A 88 6.58 -7.46 -3.62
N ALA A 89 6.28 -6.48 -4.47
CA ALA A 89 5.11 -6.51 -5.34
C ALA A 89 5.17 -7.67 -6.36
N VAL A 90 6.34 -7.90 -6.97
CA VAL A 90 6.57 -9.02 -7.91
C VAL A 90 6.44 -10.36 -7.21
N MET A 91 7.05 -10.53 -6.04
CA MET A 91 6.96 -11.78 -5.27
C MET A 91 5.54 -12.06 -4.80
N THR A 92 4.80 -11.01 -4.38
CA THR A 92 3.40 -11.12 -3.99
C THR A 92 2.51 -11.54 -5.16
N GLU A 93 2.73 -10.97 -6.35
CA GLU A 93 2.03 -11.38 -7.57
C GLU A 93 2.28 -12.86 -7.89
N LYS A 94 3.55 -13.29 -7.94
CA LYS A 94 3.92 -14.68 -8.22
C LYS A 94 3.33 -15.65 -7.19
N ALA A 95 3.39 -15.30 -5.91
CA ALA A 95 2.80 -16.09 -4.83
C ALA A 95 1.26 -16.19 -4.97
N THR A 96 0.62 -15.09 -5.35
CA THR A 96 -0.82 -15.05 -5.61
C THR A 96 -1.21 -15.95 -6.77
N GLU A 97 -0.50 -15.85 -7.90
CA GLU A 97 -0.74 -16.70 -9.08
C GLU A 97 -0.55 -18.19 -8.77
N ALA A 98 0.52 -18.52 -8.04
CA ALA A 98 0.79 -19.89 -7.59
C ALA A 98 -0.35 -20.41 -6.70
N LEU A 99 -0.77 -19.64 -5.70
CA LEU A 99 -1.85 -20.05 -4.79
C LEU A 99 -3.21 -20.14 -5.48
N VAL A 100 -3.51 -19.26 -6.44
CA VAL A 100 -4.74 -19.36 -7.26
C VAL A 100 -4.74 -20.65 -8.07
N ARG A 101 -3.59 -21.02 -8.66
CA ARG A 101 -3.45 -22.29 -9.40
C ARG A 101 -3.62 -23.49 -8.47
N ILE A 102 -2.93 -23.50 -7.33
CA ILE A 102 -2.96 -24.57 -6.33
C ILE A 102 -4.38 -24.78 -5.78
N TYR A 103 -5.10 -23.70 -5.44
CA TYR A 103 -6.45 -23.80 -4.91
C TYR A 103 -7.54 -24.05 -5.96
N LYS A 104 -7.25 -23.87 -7.26
CA LYS A 104 -8.24 -23.96 -8.33
C LYS A 104 -9.09 -25.25 -8.28
N PRO A 105 -8.52 -26.46 -8.09
CA PRO A 105 -9.31 -27.68 -8.10
C PRO A 105 -10.28 -27.76 -6.92
N VAL A 106 -9.84 -27.39 -5.71
CA VAL A 106 -10.68 -27.41 -4.51
C VAL A 106 -11.72 -26.30 -4.52
N LEU A 107 -11.39 -25.13 -5.08
CA LEU A 107 -12.35 -24.03 -5.26
C LEU A 107 -13.51 -24.40 -6.20
N ALA A 108 -13.30 -25.33 -7.14
CA ALA A 108 -14.34 -25.83 -8.03
C ALA A 108 -15.29 -26.84 -7.34
N MET A 109 -14.93 -27.36 -6.16
CA MET A 109 -15.79 -28.26 -5.39
C MET A 109 -16.95 -27.48 -4.74
N LYS A 110 -18.04 -28.19 -4.42
CA LYS A 110 -19.17 -27.59 -3.68
C LYS A 110 -18.69 -26.97 -2.37
N GLY A 111 -18.96 -25.68 -2.20
CA GLY A 111 -18.54 -24.89 -1.05
C GLY A 111 -17.07 -24.46 -1.03
N GLY A 112 -16.28 -24.70 -2.09
CA GLY A 112 -14.89 -24.22 -2.20
C GLY A 112 -14.00 -24.61 -1.01
N LEU A 113 -13.16 -23.69 -0.53
CA LEU A 113 -12.26 -23.96 0.63
C LEU A 113 -12.99 -24.05 1.97
N THR A 114 -14.16 -23.44 2.13
CA THR A 114 -14.92 -23.50 3.38
C THR A 114 -15.63 -24.84 3.52
N GLY A 115 -16.34 -25.27 2.47
CA GLY A 115 -17.06 -26.54 2.42
C GLY A 115 -18.10 -26.72 3.54
N ALA A 116 -18.84 -27.81 3.51
CA ALA A 116 -19.64 -28.22 4.66
C ALA A 116 -18.72 -28.70 5.79
N LYS A 117 -19.13 -28.51 7.04
CA LYS A 117 -18.46 -29.16 8.18
C LYS A 117 -18.78 -30.66 8.16
N VAL A 118 -17.76 -31.48 8.39
CA VAL A 118 -17.88 -32.94 8.52
C VAL A 118 -17.70 -33.29 9.98
N PHE A 119 -18.65 -34.02 10.56
CA PHE A 119 -18.53 -34.56 11.91
C PHE A 119 -17.58 -35.76 11.91
N ILE A 120 -16.59 -35.76 12.82
CA ILE A 120 -15.61 -36.83 12.99
C ILE A 120 -15.84 -37.45 14.39
N PRO A 121 -16.42 -38.66 14.48
CA PRO A 121 -16.78 -39.29 15.75
C PRO A 121 -15.62 -39.43 16.73
N GLU A 122 -14.43 -39.76 16.23
CA GLU A 122 -13.23 -40.04 17.03
C GLU A 122 -12.76 -38.83 17.84
N ILE A 123 -13.07 -37.62 17.38
CA ILE A 123 -12.77 -36.36 18.10
C ILE A 123 -14.04 -35.69 18.66
N GLY A 124 -15.22 -36.28 18.44
CA GLY A 124 -16.51 -35.73 18.89
C GLY A 124 -16.81 -34.32 18.35
N ALA A 125 -16.27 -33.94 17.18
CA ALA A 125 -16.36 -32.57 16.68
C ALA A 125 -16.47 -32.50 15.15
N SER A 126 -16.99 -31.37 14.65
CA SER A 126 -17.11 -31.11 13.22
C SER A 126 -16.09 -30.10 12.73
N LEU A 127 -15.38 -30.42 11.64
CA LEU A 127 -14.40 -29.54 11.00
C LEU A 127 -14.83 -29.15 9.58
N SER A 128 -14.63 -27.88 9.24
CA SER A 128 -14.77 -27.40 7.86
C SER A 128 -13.71 -28.03 6.96
N ARG A 129 -13.87 -27.94 5.64
CA ARG A 129 -12.82 -28.38 4.69
C ARG A 129 -11.49 -27.68 4.97
N SER A 130 -11.51 -26.36 5.18
CA SER A 130 -10.32 -25.59 5.55
C SER A 130 -9.66 -26.08 6.83
N GLY A 131 -10.44 -26.45 7.85
CA GLY A 131 -9.91 -26.97 9.11
C GLY A 131 -9.24 -28.33 8.94
N ARG A 132 -9.85 -29.23 8.16
CA ARG A 132 -9.30 -30.56 7.86
C ARG A 132 -8.03 -30.47 7.00
N LEU A 133 -8.02 -29.60 5.99
CA LEU A 133 -6.81 -29.30 5.20
C LEU A 133 -5.69 -28.72 6.06
N SER A 134 -6.00 -27.81 6.99
CA SER A 134 -5.03 -27.24 7.92
C SER A 134 -4.42 -28.31 8.85
N VAL A 135 -5.23 -29.27 9.31
CA VAL A 135 -4.74 -30.45 10.04
C VAL A 135 -3.77 -31.27 9.18
N ALA A 136 -4.14 -31.59 7.93
CA ALA A 136 -3.27 -32.32 7.00
C ALA A 136 -1.95 -31.61 6.71
N LEU A 137 -1.98 -30.27 6.54
CA LEU A 137 -0.79 -29.45 6.33
C LEU A 137 0.14 -29.46 7.54
N ASN A 138 -0.39 -29.50 8.75
CA ASN A 138 0.41 -29.63 9.97
C ASN A 138 0.92 -31.06 10.22
N TRP A 139 0.42 -32.07 9.50
CA TRP A 139 0.89 -33.45 9.67
C TRP A 139 2.18 -33.77 8.90
N GLY A 140 2.78 -32.79 8.23
CA GLY A 140 3.91 -33.00 7.30
C GLY A 140 5.30 -33.16 7.93
N ASN A 141 5.46 -32.96 9.24
CA ASN A 141 6.74 -33.16 9.95
C ASN A 141 6.49 -33.50 11.42
N ALA A 142 7.43 -34.22 12.04
CA ALA A 142 7.31 -34.71 13.42
C ALA A 142 6.98 -33.61 14.45
N VAL A 143 7.60 -32.43 14.32
CA VAL A 143 7.37 -31.32 15.25
C VAL A 143 5.93 -30.82 15.18
N ASN A 144 5.40 -30.56 13.98
CA ASN A 144 4.03 -30.09 13.84
C ASN A 144 3.00 -31.18 14.19
N GLN A 145 3.29 -32.45 13.90
CA GLN A 145 2.47 -33.60 14.33
C GLN A 145 2.32 -33.60 15.85
N GLN A 146 3.44 -33.49 16.59
CA GLN A 146 3.44 -33.40 18.05
C GLN A 146 2.63 -32.19 18.53
N ARG A 147 2.81 -31.00 17.94
CA ARG A 147 2.06 -29.80 18.35
C ARG A 147 0.57 -29.91 18.14
N LEU A 148 0.15 -30.57 17.06
CA LEU A 148 -1.26 -30.81 16.79
C LEU A 148 -1.86 -31.75 17.83
N MET A 149 -1.17 -32.85 18.16
CA MET A 149 -1.60 -33.80 19.18
C MET A 149 -1.63 -33.17 20.58
N ASP A 150 -0.54 -32.54 21.00
CA ASP A 150 -0.42 -31.91 22.32
C ASP A 150 -1.44 -30.78 22.54
N GLY A 151 -1.73 -30.01 21.49
CA GLY A 151 -2.59 -28.84 21.57
C GLY A 151 -4.06 -29.16 21.86
N ASP A 152 -4.57 -30.26 21.30
CA ASP A 152 -5.97 -30.70 21.45
C ASP A 152 -6.10 -32.04 22.18
N GLN A 153 -4.99 -32.58 22.70
CA GLN A 153 -4.91 -33.91 23.34
C GLN A 153 -5.42 -35.02 22.41
N TRP A 154 -5.10 -34.92 21.12
CA TRP A 154 -5.48 -35.93 20.13
C TRP A 154 -4.46 -37.05 20.04
N SER A 155 -4.92 -38.30 19.90
CA SER A 155 -4.09 -39.43 19.49
C SER A 155 -3.78 -39.37 18.00
N ALA A 156 -2.76 -40.13 17.56
CA ALA A 156 -2.45 -40.25 16.14
C ALA A 156 -3.65 -40.79 15.34
N GLU A 157 -4.39 -41.76 15.89
CA GLU A 157 -5.57 -42.35 15.27
C GLU A 157 -6.70 -41.34 15.08
N GLN A 158 -6.90 -40.46 16.07
CA GLN A 158 -7.88 -39.37 15.97
C GLN A 158 -7.50 -38.39 14.86
N VAL A 159 -6.22 -38.05 14.72
CA VAL A 159 -5.77 -37.22 13.60
C VAL A 159 -5.96 -37.96 12.27
N GLN A 160 -5.60 -39.24 12.18
CA GLN A 160 -5.82 -40.05 10.98
C GLN A 160 -7.29 -40.13 10.59
N ALA A 161 -8.22 -40.22 11.55
CA ALA A 161 -9.65 -40.16 11.27
C ALA A 161 -10.06 -38.85 10.57
N ILE A 162 -9.50 -37.71 10.98
CA ILE A 162 -9.69 -36.43 10.30
C ILE A 162 -9.16 -36.51 8.85
N LEU A 163 -7.95 -37.04 8.67
CA LEU A 163 -7.29 -37.11 7.35
C LEU A 163 -8.05 -38.01 6.38
N ARG A 164 -8.64 -39.12 6.85
CA ARG A 164 -9.49 -40.04 6.05
C ARG A 164 -10.74 -39.39 5.48
N THR A 165 -11.18 -38.26 6.01
CA THR A 165 -12.33 -37.53 5.44
C THR A 165 -11.96 -36.69 4.21
N LEU A 166 -10.67 -36.54 3.89
CA LEU A 166 -10.20 -35.78 2.74
C LEU A 166 -10.17 -36.66 1.49
N SER A 167 -10.68 -36.13 0.38
CA SER A 167 -10.59 -36.72 -0.95
C SER A 167 -9.15 -36.74 -1.48
N PRO A 168 -8.85 -37.55 -2.51
CA PRO A 168 -7.51 -37.56 -3.11
C PRO A 168 -7.09 -36.19 -3.64
N LEU A 169 -8.05 -35.42 -4.19
CA LEU A 169 -7.81 -34.08 -4.69
C LEU A 169 -7.40 -33.10 -3.57
N GLU A 170 -8.05 -33.20 -2.41
CA GLU A 170 -7.74 -32.38 -1.23
C GLU A 170 -6.38 -32.76 -0.62
N LEU A 171 -6.00 -34.04 -0.65
CA LEU A 171 -4.68 -34.50 -0.22
C LEU A 171 -3.58 -34.06 -1.20
N GLN A 172 -3.86 -34.07 -2.50
CA GLN A 172 -2.92 -33.56 -3.49
C GLN A 172 -2.68 -32.04 -3.32
N LEU A 173 -3.71 -31.28 -2.97
CA LEU A 173 -3.57 -29.86 -2.59
C LEU A 173 -2.57 -29.69 -1.44
N VAL A 174 -2.58 -30.56 -0.42
CA VAL A 174 -1.64 -30.50 0.71
C VAL A 174 -0.20 -30.65 0.23
N ASN A 175 0.06 -31.63 -0.66
CA ASN A 175 1.38 -31.81 -1.27
C ASN A 175 1.85 -30.56 -2.04
N GLU A 176 0.96 -29.96 -2.84
CA GLU A 176 1.25 -28.75 -3.61
C GLU A 176 1.55 -27.54 -2.71
N VAL A 177 0.77 -27.35 -1.64
CA VAL A 177 0.99 -26.26 -0.68
C VAL A 177 2.32 -26.45 0.06
N HIS A 178 2.63 -27.66 0.51
CA HIS A 178 3.94 -27.94 1.11
C HIS A 178 5.06 -27.58 0.13
N ALA A 179 4.96 -27.99 -1.15
CA ALA A 179 5.98 -27.72 -2.15
C ALA A 179 6.13 -26.22 -2.43
N PHE A 180 5.01 -25.49 -2.45
CA PHE A 180 4.99 -24.05 -2.60
C PHE A 180 5.68 -23.33 -1.44
N VAL A 181 5.39 -23.69 -0.18
CA VAL A 181 6.08 -23.10 0.99
C VAL A 181 7.57 -23.39 0.93
N ASP A 182 7.95 -24.62 0.55
CA ASP A 182 9.35 -25.02 0.45
C ASP A 182 10.15 -24.25 -0.61
N SER A 183 9.47 -23.76 -1.66
CA SER A 183 10.10 -23.01 -2.75
C SER A 183 10.78 -21.71 -2.31
N PHE A 184 10.38 -21.13 -1.17
CA PHE A 184 11.01 -19.92 -0.62
C PHE A 184 12.30 -20.22 0.16
N TRP A 185 12.52 -21.46 0.59
CA TRP A 185 13.64 -21.82 1.47
C TRP A 185 15.02 -21.46 0.91
N PRO A 186 15.34 -21.70 -0.38
CA PRO A 186 16.65 -21.34 -0.93
C PRO A 186 16.97 -19.84 -0.80
N GLU A 187 16.00 -18.97 -1.09
CA GLU A 187 16.17 -17.52 -0.94
C GLU A 187 16.26 -17.09 0.52
N VAL A 188 15.44 -17.69 1.41
CA VAL A 188 15.49 -17.44 2.86
C VAL A 188 16.86 -17.80 3.40
N LYS A 189 17.37 -19.00 3.08
CA LYS A 189 18.70 -19.48 3.46
C LYS A 189 19.77 -18.52 2.96
N ALA A 190 19.79 -18.20 1.67
CA ALA A 190 20.79 -17.33 1.07
C ALA A 190 20.82 -15.94 1.75
N LYS A 191 19.65 -15.37 2.05
CA LYS A 191 19.57 -14.10 2.77
C LYS A 191 20.05 -14.21 4.22
N GLN A 192 19.67 -15.25 4.97
CA GLN A 192 20.15 -15.44 6.34
C GLN A 192 21.69 -15.53 6.38
N LEU A 193 22.31 -16.28 5.46
CA LEU A 193 23.76 -16.30 5.29
C LEU A 193 24.36 -14.89 5.08
N ARG A 194 23.76 -14.06 4.21
CA ARG A 194 24.26 -12.70 3.96
C ARG A 194 24.13 -11.78 5.17
N VAL A 195 23.04 -11.88 5.91
CA VAL A 195 22.70 -10.95 6.99
C VAL A 195 23.31 -11.33 8.34
N SER A 196 23.21 -12.60 8.74
CA SER A 196 23.63 -13.07 10.06
C SER A 196 24.86 -13.97 10.03
N GLY A 197 25.24 -14.49 8.86
CA GLY A 197 26.31 -15.48 8.71
C GLY A 197 25.95 -16.88 9.20
N VAL A 198 24.74 -17.08 9.74
CA VAL A 198 24.25 -18.36 10.27
C VAL A 198 22.89 -18.69 9.68
N VAL A 199 22.62 -19.96 9.44
CA VAL A 199 21.34 -20.45 8.95
C VAL A 199 20.83 -21.48 9.94
N GLU A 200 19.56 -21.38 10.28
CA GLU A 200 18.90 -22.45 11.01
C GLU A 200 18.64 -23.67 10.13
N ASP A 201 18.54 -24.83 10.76
CA ASP A 201 18.24 -26.06 10.05
C ASP A 201 16.87 -25.99 9.39
N LYS A 202 16.81 -26.55 8.18
CA LYS A 202 15.55 -26.71 7.46
C LYS A 202 14.71 -27.71 8.26
N VAL A 203 13.42 -27.44 8.41
CA VAL A 203 12.49 -28.44 8.95
C VAL A 203 12.40 -29.62 7.97
N ASP A 204 12.76 -30.80 8.45
CA ASP A 204 12.71 -32.03 7.65
C ASP A 204 11.26 -32.43 7.37
N ALA A 205 11.01 -32.83 6.13
CA ALA A 205 9.73 -33.40 5.73
C ALA A 205 9.65 -34.85 6.21
N ASP A 206 8.48 -35.25 6.68
CA ASP A 206 8.16 -36.62 7.06
C ASP A 206 7.14 -37.21 6.05
N PRO A 207 7.60 -37.98 5.05
CA PRO A 207 6.72 -38.58 4.07
C PRO A 207 5.86 -39.68 4.69
N TRP A 208 4.59 -39.76 4.27
CA TRP A 208 3.65 -40.75 4.79
C TRP A 208 2.62 -41.14 3.74
N THR A 209 1.81 -42.17 4.01
CA THR A 209 0.72 -42.61 3.12
C THR A 209 -0.62 -42.27 3.75
N ALA A 210 -1.42 -41.47 3.06
CA ALA A 210 -2.77 -41.12 3.49
C ALA A 210 -3.79 -42.03 2.81
N THR A 211 -4.77 -42.52 3.58
CA THR A 211 -5.99 -43.12 3.01
C THR A 211 -7.02 -42.01 2.80
N ALA A 212 -7.48 -41.85 1.57
CA ALA A 212 -8.47 -40.84 1.20
C ALA A 212 -9.90 -41.30 1.50
N SER A 213 -10.86 -40.38 1.39
CA SER A 213 -12.27 -40.62 1.67
C SER A 213 -12.95 -41.63 0.75
N ASP A 214 -12.39 -41.89 -0.43
CA ASP A 214 -12.86 -42.91 -1.37
C ASP A 214 -12.16 -44.27 -1.19
N GLY A 215 -11.31 -44.41 -0.16
CA GLY A 215 -10.54 -45.62 0.13
C GLY A 215 -9.24 -45.74 -0.66
N SER A 216 -8.95 -44.84 -1.62
CA SER A 216 -7.67 -44.81 -2.32
C SER A 216 -6.53 -44.35 -1.40
N THR A 217 -5.29 -44.63 -1.79
CA THR A 217 -4.11 -44.17 -1.06
C THR A 217 -3.39 -43.06 -1.83
N VAL A 218 -2.91 -42.05 -1.11
CA VAL A 218 -2.14 -40.93 -1.65
C VAL A 218 -0.79 -40.88 -0.95
N ALA A 219 0.29 -40.86 -1.73
CA ALA A 219 1.62 -40.61 -1.20
C ALA A 219 1.75 -39.14 -0.79
N MET A 220 2.00 -38.90 0.48
CA MET A 220 2.16 -37.57 1.04
C MET A 220 3.64 -37.28 1.19
N ARG A 221 4.08 -36.18 0.58
CA ARG A 221 5.50 -35.80 0.59
C ARG A 221 5.97 -35.29 1.97
N GLY A 222 5.04 -34.85 2.80
CA GLY A 222 5.31 -34.08 4.02
C GLY A 222 5.83 -32.67 3.75
N GLY A 223 6.30 -31.99 4.79
CA GLY A 223 6.97 -30.70 4.67
C GLY A 223 6.62 -29.71 5.77
N TYR A 224 7.21 -28.52 5.62
CA TYR A 224 7.00 -27.41 6.54
C TYR A 224 5.65 -26.73 6.26
N TYR A 225 4.87 -26.55 7.33
CA TYR A 225 3.75 -25.61 7.37
C TYR A 225 3.90 -24.71 8.61
N PRO A 226 3.68 -23.39 8.49
CA PRO A 226 3.79 -22.46 9.60
C PRO A 226 2.84 -22.81 10.75
N LEU A 227 3.39 -22.99 11.96
CA LEU A 227 2.63 -23.17 13.19
C LEU A 227 2.17 -21.81 13.75
N LYS A 228 0.85 -21.67 13.90
CA LYS A 228 0.22 -20.60 14.70
C LYS A 228 -0.74 -21.22 15.70
N TYR A 229 -0.85 -20.60 16.87
CA TYR A 229 -1.70 -21.07 17.96
C TYR A 229 -3.00 -20.28 18.01
N ASP A 230 -4.04 -20.90 18.54
CA ASP A 230 -5.37 -20.32 18.69
C ASP A 230 -5.43 -19.48 19.98
N ALA A 231 -5.46 -18.16 19.82
CA ALA A 231 -5.53 -17.21 20.93
C ALA A 231 -6.89 -17.25 21.65
N ASP A 232 -7.99 -17.50 20.91
CA ASP A 232 -9.34 -17.59 21.50
C ASP A 232 -9.49 -18.83 22.40
N ARG A 233 -8.65 -19.85 22.20
CA ARG A 233 -8.66 -21.10 22.99
C ARG A 233 -7.51 -21.20 24.00
N SER A 234 -6.62 -20.20 24.10
CA SER A 234 -5.47 -20.25 25.01
C SER A 234 -5.00 -18.87 25.46
N ALA A 235 -5.24 -18.54 26.73
CA ALA A 235 -4.73 -17.31 27.37
C ALA A 235 -3.19 -17.19 27.30
N LYS A 236 -2.48 -18.32 27.27
CA LYS A 236 -1.02 -18.34 27.07
C LYS A 236 -0.62 -18.02 25.63
N ALA A 237 -1.41 -18.43 24.64
CA ALA A 237 -1.21 -18.03 23.25
C ALA A 237 -1.52 -16.54 23.06
N GLU A 238 -2.64 -16.07 23.60
CA GLU A 238 -3.05 -14.66 23.61
C GLU A 238 -1.96 -13.76 24.23
N SER A 239 -1.50 -14.10 25.44
CA SER A 239 -0.44 -13.31 26.12
C SER A 239 0.89 -13.32 25.39
N LEU A 240 1.29 -14.44 24.75
CA LEU A 240 2.53 -14.50 23.98
C LEU A 240 2.41 -13.78 22.63
N GLU A 241 1.24 -13.80 21.99
CA GLU A 241 0.97 -12.99 20.80
C GLU A 241 1.01 -11.50 21.15
N ALA A 242 0.34 -11.09 22.23
CA ALA A 242 0.41 -9.73 22.76
C ALA A 242 1.85 -9.33 23.12
N ALA A 243 2.63 -10.23 23.72
CA ALA A 243 4.03 -9.99 24.06
C ALA A 243 4.95 -9.92 22.84
N GLU A 244 4.73 -10.74 21.80
CA GLU A 244 5.47 -10.63 20.53
C GLU A 244 5.12 -9.34 19.80
N THR A 245 3.85 -8.95 19.73
CA THR A 245 3.43 -7.63 19.22
C THR A 245 4.09 -6.51 20.02
N ALA A 246 4.04 -6.57 21.36
CA ALA A 246 4.68 -5.56 22.21
C ALA A 246 6.20 -5.55 22.03
N LYS A 247 6.86 -6.70 21.83
CA LYS A 247 8.28 -6.78 21.49
C LYS A 247 8.59 -6.23 20.12
N ASP A 248 7.75 -6.47 19.11
CA ASP A 248 7.92 -5.91 17.77
C ASP A 248 7.76 -4.38 17.81
N MET A 249 6.78 -3.87 18.57
CA MET A 249 6.61 -2.44 18.85
C MET A 249 7.79 -1.86 19.64
N MET A 250 8.26 -2.52 20.70
CA MET A 250 9.41 -2.09 21.50
C MET A 250 10.71 -2.14 20.71
N ARG A 251 10.90 -3.16 19.85
CA ARG A 251 12.06 -3.24 18.95
C ARG A 251 12.04 -2.10 17.95
N GLY A 252 10.87 -1.73 17.43
CA GLY A 252 10.69 -0.54 16.61
C GLY A 252 10.94 0.77 17.36
N ALA A 253 10.63 0.84 18.65
CA ALA A 253 10.75 2.06 19.46
C ALA A 253 12.15 2.28 20.08
N PHE A 254 12.87 1.22 20.47
CA PHE A 254 14.11 1.30 21.25
C PHE A 254 15.35 0.69 20.57
N THR A 255 15.20 -0.09 19.49
CA THR A 255 16.30 -0.72 18.75
C THR A 255 16.22 -0.42 17.24
N ARG A 256 17.22 -0.82 16.45
CA ARG A 256 17.14 -0.71 14.98
C ARG A 256 15.94 -1.53 14.48
N ALA A 257 15.07 -0.91 13.67
CA ALA A 257 13.93 -1.61 13.09
C ALA A 257 14.41 -2.83 12.27
N THR A 258 13.64 -3.92 12.27
CA THR A 258 13.92 -5.16 11.53
C THR A 258 12.59 -5.80 11.15
N THR A 259 12.58 -6.51 10.03
CA THR A 259 11.43 -7.32 9.58
C THR A 259 11.13 -8.48 10.54
N ARG A 260 9.86 -8.91 10.57
CA ARG A 260 9.40 -10.02 11.42
C ARG A 260 9.87 -11.37 10.90
N ARG A 261 10.45 -12.23 11.75
CA ARG A 261 11.15 -13.48 11.35
C ARG A 261 10.71 -14.77 12.06
N GLY A 262 9.41 -14.96 12.29
CA GLY A 262 8.90 -16.15 13.00
C GLY A 262 9.15 -17.49 12.27
N HIS A 263 9.49 -17.44 10.98
CA HIS A 263 9.80 -18.60 10.15
C HIS A 263 11.25 -19.08 10.26
N THR A 264 12.15 -18.27 10.83
CA THR A 264 13.57 -18.61 11.04
C THR A 264 13.94 -18.74 12.52
N LYS A 265 12.95 -18.89 13.40
CA LYS A 265 13.18 -19.13 14.83
C LYS A 265 13.14 -20.64 15.10
N ALA A 266 14.14 -21.15 15.81
CA ALA A 266 14.10 -22.48 16.39
C ALA A 266 12.83 -22.65 17.24
N ARG A 267 12.20 -23.82 17.16
CA ARG A 267 10.99 -24.12 17.94
C ARG A 267 11.42 -24.62 19.32
N SER A 268 10.77 -24.13 20.37
CA SER A 268 10.96 -24.67 21.73
C SER A 268 10.44 -26.10 21.81
N ASP A 269 11.04 -26.94 22.66
CA ASP A 269 10.82 -28.39 22.69
C ASP A 269 9.42 -28.81 23.17
N GLU A 270 8.77 -28.07 24.06
CA GLU A 270 7.41 -28.42 24.54
C GLU A 270 6.43 -27.24 24.54
N VAL A 271 5.36 -27.40 23.77
CA VAL A 271 4.28 -26.43 23.66
C VAL A 271 2.94 -27.15 23.55
N LYS A 272 2.17 -27.15 24.64
CA LYS A 272 0.81 -27.72 24.73
C LYS A 272 -0.27 -26.65 24.49
N ARG A 273 -0.28 -26.04 23.30
CA ARG A 273 -1.24 -24.99 22.92
C ARG A 273 -2.05 -25.43 21.71
N PRO A 274 -3.38 -25.21 21.67
CA PRO A 274 -4.19 -25.53 20.50
C PRO A 274 -3.66 -24.84 19.24
N VAL A 275 -3.42 -25.63 18.18
CA VAL A 275 -3.00 -25.10 16.87
C VAL A 275 -4.20 -24.49 16.16
N ARG A 276 -4.00 -23.34 15.50
CA ARG A 276 -4.99 -22.64 14.70
C ARG A 276 -5.30 -23.45 13.42
N LYS A 277 -6.58 -23.79 13.21
CA LYS A 277 -7.04 -24.73 12.15
C LYS A 277 -7.73 -23.99 10.99
N ASP A 278 -7.03 -23.06 10.36
CA ASP A 278 -7.48 -22.42 9.12
C ASP A 278 -6.33 -22.15 8.15
N LEU A 279 -6.69 -21.85 6.91
CA LEU A 279 -5.75 -21.62 5.82
C LEU A 279 -5.23 -20.17 5.76
N GLY A 280 -5.72 -19.26 6.62
CA GLY A 280 -5.19 -17.90 6.73
C GLY A 280 -3.75 -17.89 7.26
N VAL A 281 -3.35 -18.93 7.99
CA VAL A 281 -1.97 -19.11 8.45
C VAL A 281 -0.97 -19.18 7.29
N LEU A 282 -1.35 -19.78 6.16
CA LEU A 282 -0.52 -19.83 4.96
C LEU A 282 -0.30 -18.44 4.37
N THR A 283 -1.37 -17.66 4.19
CA THR A 283 -1.30 -16.33 3.57
C THR A 283 -0.52 -15.36 4.44
N GLU A 284 -0.74 -15.38 5.76
CA GLU A 284 0.02 -14.60 6.73
C GLU A 284 1.52 -14.93 6.68
N HIS A 285 1.87 -16.21 6.57
CA HIS A 285 3.27 -16.64 6.47
C HIS A 285 3.92 -16.23 5.16
N VAL A 286 3.24 -16.43 4.02
CA VAL A 286 3.76 -16.06 2.70
C VAL A 286 4.01 -14.55 2.63
N THR A 287 3.07 -13.72 3.08
CA THR A 287 3.25 -12.27 3.17
C THR A 287 4.46 -11.91 4.03
N GLN A 288 4.62 -12.55 5.19
CA GLN A 288 5.76 -12.31 6.07
C GLN A 288 7.10 -12.72 5.43
N VAL A 289 7.17 -13.86 4.76
CA VAL A 289 8.39 -14.34 4.08
C VAL A 289 8.75 -13.42 2.92
N VAL A 290 7.78 -13.04 2.08
CA VAL A 290 7.98 -12.11 0.96
C VAL A 290 8.49 -10.76 1.47
N HIS A 291 7.84 -10.20 2.50
CA HIS A 291 8.25 -8.94 3.09
C HIS A 291 9.68 -8.99 3.66
N ASP A 292 9.99 -10.05 4.43
CA ASP A 292 11.33 -10.26 4.99
C ASP A 292 12.40 -10.52 3.92
N LEU A 293 12.06 -11.13 2.78
CA LEU A 293 12.98 -11.31 1.65
C LEU A 293 13.25 -10.01 0.90
N ALA A 294 12.25 -9.13 0.81
CA ALA A 294 12.36 -7.86 0.10
C ALA A 294 13.05 -6.77 0.91
N TRP A 295 12.74 -6.65 2.21
CA TRP A 295 13.03 -5.43 2.99
C TRP A 295 14.16 -5.55 4.00
N HIS A 296 14.50 -6.75 4.48
CA HIS A 296 15.38 -6.90 5.64
C HIS A 296 16.77 -6.28 5.43
N GLU A 297 17.41 -6.55 4.29
CA GLU A 297 18.75 -6.03 3.97
C GLU A 297 18.71 -4.49 3.89
N TRP A 298 17.74 -3.92 3.17
CA TRP A 298 17.57 -2.47 3.06
C TRP A 298 17.33 -1.79 4.41
N ILE A 299 16.50 -2.39 5.27
CA ILE A 299 16.20 -1.87 6.61
C ILE A 299 17.45 -1.84 7.50
N ILE A 300 18.33 -2.84 7.40
CA ILE A 300 19.60 -2.84 8.15
C ILE A 300 20.47 -1.64 7.74
N ASP A 301 20.65 -1.46 6.43
CA ASP A 301 21.50 -0.42 5.87
C ASP A 301 20.95 0.97 6.15
N ALA A 302 19.65 1.18 5.91
CA ALA A 302 18.98 2.45 6.16
C ALA A 302 19.05 2.86 7.64
N ASN A 303 18.81 1.92 8.57
CA ASN A 303 18.95 2.18 10.00
C ASN A 303 20.40 2.52 10.39
N ARG A 304 21.38 1.80 9.82
CA ARG A 304 22.80 2.05 10.08
C ARG A 304 23.21 3.45 9.62
N LEU A 305 22.76 3.88 8.43
CA LEU A 305 23.05 5.20 7.87
C LEU A 305 22.34 6.33 8.65
N ILE A 306 21.04 6.23 8.89
CA ILE A 306 20.29 7.27 9.64
C ILE A 306 20.77 7.41 11.09
N SER A 307 21.27 6.32 11.68
CA SER A 307 21.84 6.37 13.04
C SER A 307 23.30 6.83 13.06
N ALA A 308 23.96 7.02 11.91
CA ALA A 308 25.33 7.53 11.88
C ALA A 308 25.34 8.98 12.37
N LYS A 309 26.17 9.27 13.39
CA LYS A 309 26.21 10.57 14.06
C LYS A 309 26.33 11.76 13.08
N PRO A 310 27.17 11.72 12.02
CA PRO A 310 27.25 12.84 11.07
C PRO A 310 25.94 13.09 10.31
N ILE A 311 25.22 12.03 9.90
CA ILE A 311 23.94 12.14 9.21
C ILE A 311 22.85 12.64 10.18
N ASP A 312 22.67 11.98 11.34
CA ASP A 312 21.66 12.38 12.33
C ASP A 312 21.86 13.84 12.78
N SER A 313 23.11 14.24 13.06
CA SER A 313 23.43 15.61 13.47
C SER A 313 23.17 16.62 12.35
N ALA A 314 23.52 16.31 11.10
CA ALA A 314 23.25 17.20 9.97
C ALA A 314 21.75 17.39 9.75
N ILE A 315 20.94 16.32 9.82
CA ILE A 315 19.49 16.45 9.67
C ILE A 315 18.90 17.27 10.83
N ARG A 316 19.31 17.02 12.08
CA ARG A 316 18.84 17.80 13.23
C ARG A 316 19.19 19.28 13.11
N ALA A 317 20.43 19.58 12.72
CA ALA A 317 20.92 20.94 12.60
C ALA A 317 20.19 21.72 11.51
N HIS A 318 19.93 21.12 10.35
CA HIS A 318 19.40 21.85 9.20
C HIS A 318 17.89 21.72 9.01
N TYR A 319 17.32 20.55 9.32
CA TYR A 319 15.91 20.26 9.10
C TYR A 319 15.11 20.18 10.41
N GLY A 320 15.77 19.87 11.53
CA GLY A 320 15.17 19.78 12.85
C GLY A 320 14.90 18.33 13.28
N PRO A 321 14.65 18.09 14.57
CA PRO A 321 14.47 16.75 15.11
C PRO A 321 13.14 16.11 14.71
N ASP A 322 12.11 16.88 14.37
CA ASP A 322 10.84 16.36 13.83
C ASP A 322 11.08 15.58 12.54
N VAL A 323 11.91 16.10 11.64
CA VAL A 323 12.26 15.42 10.39
C VAL A 323 13.01 14.11 10.66
N VAL A 324 13.95 14.09 11.61
CA VAL A 324 14.63 12.84 11.99
C VAL A 324 13.65 11.83 12.58
N ARG A 325 12.69 12.29 13.41
CA ARG A 325 11.66 11.43 13.98
C ARG A 325 10.76 10.83 12.90
N THR A 326 10.31 11.63 11.94
CA THR A 326 9.52 11.16 10.80
C THR A 326 10.29 10.17 9.94
N ILE A 327 11.58 10.40 9.65
CA ILE A 327 12.40 9.43 8.91
C ILE A 327 12.49 8.09 9.65
N LYS A 328 12.72 8.12 10.98
CA LYS A 328 12.76 6.90 11.79
C LYS A 328 11.38 6.21 11.83
N ASP A 329 10.30 6.98 11.86
CA ASP A 329 8.94 6.46 11.75
C ASP A 329 8.67 5.82 10.39
N ASP A 330 9.15 6.41 9.30
CA ASP A 330 9.08 5.84 7.95
C ASP A 330 9.82 4.50 7.88
N LEU A 331 11.05 4.42 8.40
CA LEU A 331 11.81 3.17 8.46
C LEU A 331 11.11 2.10 9.32
N MET A 332 10.52 2.50 10.44
CA MET A 332 9.75 1.60 11.30
C MET A 332 8.51 1.08 10.57
N GLY A 333 7.73 1.96 9.94
CA GLY A 333 6.54 1.59 9.18
C GLY A 333 6.85 0.65 8.02
N ILE A 334 7.96 0.87 7.31
CA ILE A 334 8.42 -0.05 6.27
C ILE A 334 8.81 -1.40 6.86
N ALA A 335 9.54 -1.44 7.97
CA ALA A 335 10.00 -2.69 8.59
C ALA A 335 8.87 -3.57 9.16
N THR A 336 7.80 -2.96 9.66
CA THR A 336 6.67 -3.68 10.25
C THR A 336 5.64 -4.14 9.21
N ALA A 337 5.77 -3.69 7.95
CA ALA A 337 4.72 -3.74 6.93
C ALA A 337 3.44 -3.03 7.38
N ASP A 338 2.33 -3.21 6.64
CA ASP A 338 1.01 -2.76 7.07
C ASP A 338 0.69 -3.32 8.46
N VAL A 339 0.28 -2.44 9.37
CA VAL A 339 -0.07 -2.79 10.76
C VAL A 339 -1.15 -3.87 10.72
N VAL A 340 -0.80 -5.07 11.18
CA VAL A 340 -1.80 -6.14 11.39
C VAL A 340 -2.85 -5.59 12.34
N PRO A 341 -4.15 -5.61 11.98
CA PRO A 341 -5.22 -5.20 12.87
C PRO A 341 -5.05 -5.85 14.24
N GLN A 342 -4.95 -5.05 15.31
CA GLN A 342 -4.74 -5.57 16.66
C GLN A 342 -6.07 -6.01 17.29
N THR A 343 -7.18 -5.43 16.83
CA THR A 343 -8.52 -5.71 17.33
C THR A 343 -9.50 -6.09 16.21
N LYS A 344 -10.62 -6.71 16.59
CA LYS A 344 -11.76 -6.94 15.68
C LYS A 344 -12.34 -5.62 15.14
N ILE A 345 -12.25 -4.55 15.92
CA ILE A 345 -12.66 -3.20 15.52
C ILE A 345 -11.73 -2.67 14.42
N ASP A 346 -10.41 -2.80 14.59
CA ASP A 346 -9.45 -2.40 13.56
C ASP A 346 -9.68 -3.15 12.24
N SER A 347 -9.95 -4.46 12.33
CA SER A 347 -10.27 -5.31 11.17
C SER A 347 -11.55 -4.86 10.46
N ALA A 348 -12.58 -4.51 11.23
CA ALA A 348 -13.84 -3.99 10.70
C ALA A 348 -13.64 -2.63 10.03
N LEU A 349 -12.89 -1.71 10.66
CA LEU A 349 -12.57 -0.39 10.12
C LEU A 349 -11.77 -0.48 8.81
N MET A 350 -10.78 -1.38 8.74
CA MET A 350 -10.03 -1.64 7.52
C MET A 350 -10.87 -2.26 6.39
N THR A 351 -11.86 -3.08 6.73
CA THR A 351 -12.80 -3.65 5.75
C THR A 351 -13.75 -2.57 5.23
N LEU A 352 -14.31 -1.78 6.15
CA LEU A 352 -15.19 -0.65 5.85
C LEU A 352 -14.49 0.35 4.92
N ARG A 353 -13.22 0.68 5.19
CA ARG A 353 -12.41 1.56 4.35
C ARG A 353 -12.24 1.04 2.91
N ALA A 354 -11.94 -0.25 2.77
CA ALA A 354 -11.86 -0.89 1.45
C ALA A 354 -13.23 -0.85 0.73
N ASN A 355 -14.32 -1.06 1.47
CA ASN A 355 -15.68 -1.02 0.93
C ASN A 355 -16.09 0.40 0.49
N ILE A 356 -15.75 1.43 1.26
CA ILE A 356 -15.97 2.84 0.87
C ILE A 356 -15.18 3.18 -0.39
N SER A 357 -13.95 2.65 -0.53
CA SER A 357 -13.14 2.80 -1.73
C SER A 357 -13.83 2.19 -2.95
N ARG A 358 -14.28 0.93 -2.86
CA ARG A 358 -15.06 0.26 -3.92
C ARG A 358 -16.34 1.02 -4.25
N SER A 359 -17.08 1.45 -3.23
CA SER A 359 -18.35 2.17 -3.38
C SER A 359 -18.19 3.52 -4.09
N THR A 360 -17.15 4.27 -3.73
CA THR A 360 -16.94 5.66 -4.19
C THR A 360 -16.24 5.75 -5.54
N MET A 361 -15.18 4.95 -5.72
CA MET A 361 -14.29 5.03 -6.89
C MET A 361 -14.56 3.93 -7.92
N GLY A 362 -15.28 2.86 -7.55
CA GLY A 362 -15.66 1.79 -8.46
C GLY A 362 -16.51 2.33 -9.61
N PHE A 363 -16.12 2.00 -10.84
CA PHE A 363 -16.71 2.44 -12.11
C PHE A 363 -16.90 3.96 -12.25
N SER A 364 -16.17 4.76 -11.46
CA SER A 364 -16.42 6.20 -11.32
C SER A 364 -15.84 7.00 -12.50
N PHE A 365 -16.71 7.48 -13.39
CA PHE A 365 -16.34 8.33 -14.53
C PHE A 365 -15.70 9.65 -14.09
N THR A 366 -16.24 10.27 -13.04
CA THR A 366 -15.67 11.49 -12.46
C THR A 366 -14.25 11.25 -11.95
N THR A 367 -13.98 10.12 -11.29
CA THR A 367 -12.64 9.81 -10.79
C THR A 367 -11.67 9.60 -11.94
N ALA A 368 -12.09 8.85 -12.96
CA ALA A 368 -11.28 8.60 -14.13
C ALA A 368 -10.95 9.88 -14.92
N LEU A 369 -11.92 10.80 -15.07
CA LEU A 369 -11.74 12.08 -15.75
C LEU A 369 -10.65 12.95 -15.09
N MET A 370 -10.46 12.82 -13.77
CA MET A 370 -9.46 13.60 -13.04
C MET A 370 -8.01 13.13 -13.26
N GLN A 371 -7.79 11.86 -13.61
CA GLN A 371 -6.44 11.28 -13.64
C GLN A 371 -5.48 11.94 -14.65
N PRO A 372 -5.90 12.30 -15.89
CA PRO A 372 -5.01 12.94 -16.87
C PRO A 372 -4.42 14.26 -16.40
N PHE A 373 -5.12 15.00 -15.52
CA PHE A 373 -4.63 16.26 -14.97
C PHE A 373 -3.41 16.08 -14.05
N GLY A 374 -3.11 14.85 -13.63
CA GLY A 374 -1.84 14.51 -12.96
C GLY A 374 -0.61 14.87 -13.79
N ILE A 375 -0.73 15.04 -15.12
CA ILE A 375 0.38 15.45 -15.99
C ILE A 375 0.99 16.80 -15.57
N THR A 376 0.25 17.68 -14.90
CA THR A 376 0.79 18.95 -14.40
C THR A 376 1.84 18.73 -13.31
N GLN A 377 1.65 17.73 -12.43
CA GLN A 377 2.66 17.34 -11.45
C GLN A 377 3.89 16.74 -12.13
N SER A 378 3.71 16.02 -13.24
CA SER A 378 4.83 15.51 -14.03
C SER A 378 5.65 16.63 -14.65
N ILE A 379 4.99 17.65 -15.21
CA ILE A 379 5.67 18.84 -15.75
C ILE A 379 6.44 19.55 -14.63
N ALA A 380 5.84 19.73 -13.46
CA ALA A 380 6.56 20.31 -12.32
C ALA A 380 7.75 19.42 -11.88
N ARG A 381 7.61 18.09 -11.89
CA ARG A 381 8.62 17.15 -11.39
C ARG A 381 9.84 16.95 -12.31
N ILE A 382 9.63 16.85 -13.62
CA ILE A 382 10.71 16.55 -14.60
C ILE A 382 10.86 17.60 -15.71
N GLY A 383 10.02 18.64 -15.72
CA GLY A 383 10.00 19.69 -16.74
C GLY A 383 9.06 19.41 -17.91
N ALA A 384 8.64 20.47 -18.60
CA ALA A 384 7.68 20.38 -19.71
C ALA A 384 8.26 19.63 -20.93
N ALA A 385 9.50 19.92 -21.32
CA ALA A 385 10.10 19.34 -22.52
C ALA A 385 10.22 17.81 -22.45
N PRO A 386 10.72 17.19 -21.37
CA PRO A 386 10.72 15.73 -21.23
C PRO A 386 9.32 15.12 -21.30
N VAL A 387 8.34 15.72 -20.61
CA VAL A 387 6.94 15.23 -20.64
C VAL A 387 6.38 15.29 -22.06
N LEU A 388 6.56 16.41 -22.78
CA LEU A 388 6.07 16.56 -24.16
C LEU A 388 6.72 15.57 -25.12
N ARG A 389 8.03 15.27 -24.96
CA ARG A 389 8.69 14.20 -25.72
C ARG A 389 8.07 12.83 -25.44
N GLY A 390 7.81 12.54 -24.15
CA GLY A 390 7.12 11.32 -23.76
C GLY A 390 5.72 11.20 -24.36
N VAL A 391 4.95 12.29 -24.40
CA VAL A 391 3.63 12.35 -25.07
C VAL A 391 3.78 12.10 -26.57
N ALA A 392 4.71 12.78 -27.24
CA ALA A 392 4.93 12.64 -28.67
C ALA A 392 5.33 11.21 -29.06
N ARG A 393 6.24 10.58 -28.30
CA ARG A 393 6.62 9.19 -28.51
C ARG A 393 5.45 8.24 -28.30
N TRP A 394 4.73 8.35 -27.18
CA TRP A 394 3.61 7.46 -26.89
C TRP A 394 2.48 7.59 -27.91
N GLY A 395 2.17 8.82 -28.35
CA GLY A 395 1.21 9.06 -29.43
C GLY A 395 1.67 8.47 -30.77
N GLY A 396 2.96 8.59 -31.10
CA GLY A 396 3.55 7.97 -32.29
C GLY A 396 3.51 6.44 -32.27
N ASP A 397 3.83 5.82 -31.13
CA ASP A 397 3.80 4.37 -30.95
C ASP A 397 2.36 3.82 -31.06
N ALA A 398 1.37 4.53 -30.50
CA ALA A 398 -0.04 4.17 -30.63
C ALA A 398 -0.51 4.18 -32.09
N LEU A 399 -0.03 5.14 -32.90
CA LEU A 399 -0.29 5.21 -34.34
C LEU A 399 0.41 4.09 -35.13
N ARG A 400 1.51 3.53 -34.59
CA ARG A 400 2.28 2.42 -35.19
C ARG A 400 1.89 1.04 -34.68
N PHE A 401 0.88 0.95 -33.81
CA PHE A 401 0.49 -0.27 -33.08
C PHE A 401 1.63 -0.88 -32.24
N GLU A 402 2.64 -0.08 -31.86
CA GLU A 402 3.65 -0.49 -30.89
C GLU A 402 3.10 -0.29 -29.48
N SER A 403 3.23 -1.31 -28.63
CA SER A 403 2.77 -1.20 -27.25
C SER A 403 3.88 -0.59 -26.38
N SER A 404 3.94 0.74 -26.28
CA SER A 404 4.85 1.41 -25.33
C SER A 404 4.67 0.87 -23.91
N LEU A 405 3.45 0.46 -23.55
CA LEU A 405 3.16 -0.22 -22.28
C LEU A 405 3.85 -1.59 -22.16
N ALA A 406 3.89 -2.39 -23.23
CA ALA A 406 4.63 -3.66 -23.22
C ALA A 406 6.14 -3.43 -23.17
N TRP A 407 6.65 -2.44 -23.92
CA TRP A 407 8.06 -2.06 -23.88
C TRP A 407 8.48 -1.59 -22.49
N ILE A 408 7.72 -0.67 -21.88
CA ILE A 408 7.95 -0.20 -20.51
C ILE A 408 7.85 -1.38 -19.54
N GLY A 409 6.81 -2.23 -19.65
CA GLY A 409 6.61 -3.38 -18.78
C GLY A 409 7.72 -4.44 -18.89
N GLY A 410 8.40 -4.53 -20.04
CA GLY A 410 9.59 -5.36 -20.22
C GLY A 410 10.86 -4.77 -19.60
N LYS A 411 10.87 -3.47 -19.26
CA LYS A 411 11.99 -2.77 -18.61
C LYS A 411 11.79 -2.56 -17.12
N SER A 412 10.56 -2.25 -16.70
CA SER A 412 10.22 -1.85 -15.33
C SER A 412 9.07 -2.69 -14.79
N ASP A 413 9.39 -3.56 -13.83
CA ASP A 413 8.39 -4.28 -13.04
C ASP A 413 7.50 -3.32 -12.23
N PHE A 414 8.05 -2.17 -11.81
CA PHE A 414 7.27 -1.11 -11.15
C PHE A 414 6.13 -0.64 -12.06
N MET A 415 6.44 -0.27 -13.30
CA MET A 415 5.43 0.20 -14.26
C MET A 415 4.48 -0.93 -14.68
N ARG A 416 4.97 -2.17 -14.80
CA ARG A 416 4.13 -3.35 -15.08
C ARG A 416 3.07 -3.58 -14.01
N LEU A 417 3.41 -3.33 -12.74
CA LEU A 417 2.54 -3.53 -11.57
C LEU A 417 1.78 -2.26 -11.13
N ARG A 418 2.01 -1.14 -11.81
CA ARG A 418 1.49 0.19 -11.47
C ARG A 418 -0.03 0.22 -11.29
N ASN A 419 -0.78 -0.52 -12.10
CA ASN A 419 -2.24 -0.61 -11.99
C ASN A 419 -2.74 -1.19 -10.65
N LYS A 420 -1.89 -1.94 -9.92
CA LYS A 420 -2.18 -2.50 -8.59
C LYS A 420 -1.67 -1.61 -7.47
N THR A 421 -0.62 -0.82 -7.71
CA THR A 421 0.13 -0.12 -6.66
C THR A 421 -0.01 1.40 -6.68
N PHE A 422 -0.74 2.01 -7.63
CA PHE A 422 -0.60 3.46 -7.81
C PHE A 422 -1.15 4.34 -6.69
N ASN A 423 -2.17 3.88 -5.98
CA ASN A 423 -2.67 4.53 -4.78
C ASN A 423 -2.93 3.49 -3.69
N ARG A 424 -3.06 3.98 -2.46
CA ARG A 424 -3.17 3.13 -1.27
C ARG A 424 -4.45 2.31 -1.29
N GLU A 425 -5.55 2.92 -1.70
CA GLU A 425 -6.86 2.29 -1.75
C GLU A 425 -6.87 1.06 -2.68
N LEU A 426 -6.23 1.15 -3.84
CA LEU A 426 -6.09 0.03 -4.77
C LEU A 426 -5.07 -0.99 -4.30
N HIS A 427 -3.97 -0.53 -3.70
CA HIS A 427 -2.98 -1.42 -3.12
C HIS A 427 -3.60 -2.29 -2.02
N GLU A 428 -4.43 -1.74 -1.14
CA GLU A 428 -5.14 -2.50 -0.09
C GLU A 428 -6.18 -3.47 -0.65
N ILE A 429 -6.87 -3.12 -1.74
CA ILE A 429 -7.85 -4.01 -2.39
C ILE A 429 -7.13 -5.17 -3.08
N SER A 430 -6.03 -4.89 -3.78
CA SER A 430 -5.26 -5.83 -4.59
C SER A 430 -4.27 -6.68 -3.80
N SER A 431 -3.76 -6.22 -2.66
CA SER A 431 -2.89 -7.01 -1.77
C SER A 431 -3.68 -8.09 -1.02
N ARG A 432 -4.97 -7.88 -0.76
CA ARG A 432 -5.87 -8.86 -0.11
C ARG A 432 -6.41 -9.95 -1.05
N VAL A 433 -5.69 -10.27 -2.13
CA VAL A 433 -6.16 -11.21 -3.16
C VAL A 433 -5.93 -12.68 -2.78
N LEU A 434 -4.99 -12.96 -1.87
CA LEU A 434 -4.73 -14.31 -1.37
C LEU A 434 -6.00 -14.92 -0.74
N GLY A 435 -6.54 -15.97 -1.39
CA GLY A 435 -7.75 -16.68 -0.95
C GLY A 435 -9.07 -16.23 -1.60
N LYS A 436 -9.07 -15.21 -2.47
CA LYS A 436 -10.27 -14.81 -3.24
C LYS A 436 -10.49 -15.71 -4.46
N SER A 437 -11.76 -15.96 -4.80
CA SER A 437 -12.11 -16.64 -6.06
C SER A 437 -11.70 -15.81 -7.28
N LYS A 438 -11.47 -16.47 -8.43
CA LYS A 438 -11.14 -15.79 -9.70
C LYS A 438 -12.18 -14.73 -10.07
N ALA A 439 -13.47 -15.01 -9.83
CA ALA A 439 -14.56 -14.06 -10.09
C ALA A 439 -14.45 -12.79 -9.23
N ALA A 440 -14.15 -12.93 -7.94
CA ALA A 440 -13.96 -11.78 -7.05
C ALA A 440 -12.74 -10.94 -7.45
N GLN A 441 -11.67 -11.58 -7.91
CA GLN A 441 -10.47 -10.88 -8.41
C GLN A 441 -10.76 -10.08 -9.69
N VAL A 442 -11.47 -10.70 -10.65
CA VAL A 442 -11.88 -10.03 -11.90
C VAL A 442 -12.82 -8.87 -11.59
N TYR A 443 -13.76 -9.06 -10.66
CA TYR A 443 -14.65 -7.99 -10.21
C TYR A 443 -13.87 -6.81 -9.60
N ASP A 444 -13.01 -7.06 -8.61
CA ASP A 444 -12.18 -6.01 -7.99
C ASP A 444 -11.31 -5.28 -9.04
N ALA A 445 -10.75 -6.00 -10.02
CA ALA A 445 -9.98 -5.40 -11.12
C ALA A 445 -10.86 -4.55 -12.06
N SER A 446 -12.08 -5.01 -12.35
CA SER A 446 -13.01 -4.30 -13.24
C SER A 446 -13.46 -2.96 -12.67
N LEU A 447 -13.63 -2.86 -11.33
CA LEU A 447 -14.08 -1.64 -10.65
C LEU A 447 -13.20 -0.43 -10.99
N PHE A 448 -11.91 -0.62 -11.22
CA PHE A 448 -10.97 0.47 -11.40
C PHE A 448 -10.35 0.53 -12.79
N TYR A 449 -10.82 -0.31 -13.72
CA TYR A 449 -10.28 -0.41 -15.07
C TYR A 449 -10.15 0.96 -15.73
N LEU A 450 -11.24 1.72 -15.80
CA LEU A 450 -11.25 3.06 -16.43
C LEU A 450 -10.26 4.02 -15.75
N THR A 451 -10.27 4.08 -14.41
CA THR A 451 -9.35 4.92 -13.64
C THR A 451 -7.89 4.57 -13.91
N THR A 452 -7.53 3.28 -13.91
CA THR A 452 -6.15 2.84 -14.19
C THR A 452 -5.71 3.17 -15.61
N LYS A 453 -6.62 3.11 -16.59
CA LYS A 453 -6.32 3.49 -17.98
C LYS A 453 -6.13 5.00 -18.14
N MET A 454 -6.97 5.80 -17.48
CA MET A 454 -6.81 7.25 -17.49
C MET A 454 -5.55 7.70 -16.75
N GLN A 455 -5.12 6.98 -15.71
CA GLN A 455 -3.86 7.23 -15.00
C GLN A 455 -2.64 7.02 -15.90
N ALA A 456 -2.68 6.08 -16.84
CA ALA A 456 -1.60 5.86 -17.79
C ALA A 456 -1.28 7.12 -18.64
N ILE A 457 -2.25 8.03 -18.80
CA ILE A 457 -2.06 9.29 -19.52
C ILE A 457 -1.04 10.21 -18.83
N ALA A 458 -0.95 10.14 -17.50
CA ALA A 458 0.08 10.84 -16.75
C ALA A 458 1.34 9.99 -16.59
N ASP A 459 1.20 8.72 -16.20
CA ASP A 459 2.34 7.85 -15.85
C ASP A 459 3.27 7.59 -17.06
N VAL A 460 2.72 7.24 -18.23
CA VAL A 460 3.50 6.80 -19.39
C VAL A 460 4.39 7.93 -19.95
N PRO A 461 3.87 9.12 -20.27
CA PRO A 461 4.71 10.21 -20.75
C PRO A 461 5.78 10.64 -19.74
N THR A 462 5.47 10.58 -18.44
CA THR A 462 6.42 10.90 -17.38
C THR A 462 7.59 9.93 -17.39
N TRP A 463 7.29 8.63 -17.46
CA TRP A 463 8.30 7.58 -17.45
C TRP A 463 9.19 7.68 -18.69
N ILE A 464 8.59 7.73 -19.89
CA ILE A 464 9.32 7.84 -21.16
C ILE A 464 10.20 9.09 -21.17
N GLY A 465 9.63 10.24 -20.82
CA GLY A 465 10.33 11.50 -20.80
C GLY A 465 11.55 11.49 -19.87
N ARG A 466 11.40 10.96 -18.65
CA ARG A 466 12.51 10.90 -17.69
C ARG A 466 13.56 9.86 -18.09
N TYR A 467 13.14 8.71 -18.62
CA TYR A 467 14.02 7.65 -19.10
C TYR A 467 14.93 8.16 -20.22
N GLU A 468 14.35 8.78 -21.26
CA GLU A 468 15.13 9.35 -22.38
C GLU A 468 16.03 10.49 -21.91
N GLN A 469 15.53 11.33 -21.00
CA GLN A 469 16.33 12.38 -20.38
C GLN A 469 17.53 11.81 -19.61
N ALA A 470 17.37 10.69 -18.88
CA ALA A 470 18.45 10.04 -18.17
C ALA A 470 19.52 9.49 -19.13
N LEU A 471 19.10 8.81 -20.20
CA LEU A 471 20.02 8.31 -21.23
C LEU A 471 20.80 9.45 -21.88
N ALA A 472 20.13 10.57 -22.20
CA ALA A 472 20.78 11.75 -22.74
C ALA A 472 21.78 12.41 -21.76
N GLN A 473 21.61 12.19 -20.46
CA GLN A 473 22.53 12.62 -19.40
C GLN A 473 23.69 11.63 -19.17
N GLY A 474 23.75 10.53 -19.92
CA GLY A 474 24.81 9.53 -19.84
C GLY A 474 24.61 8.46 -18.75
N PHE A 475 23.41 8.36 -18.17
CA PHE A 475 23.08 7.23 -17.29
C PHE A 475 22.94 5.94 -18.11
N ASP A 476 23.33 4.81 -17.51
CA ASP A 476 23.06 3.50 -18.10
C ASP A 476 21.55 3.17 -18.08
N ASP A 477 21.17 2.11 -18.81
CA ASP A 477 19.77 1.69 -18.96
C ASP A 477 19.10 1.43 -17.60
N ALA A 478 19.78 0.74 -16.68
CA ALA A 478 19.24 0.38 -15.38
C ALA A 478 19.01 1.61 -14.48
N ALA A 479 19.95 2.56 -14.47
CA ALA A 479 19.80 3.82 -13.77
C ALA A 479 18.72 4.69 -14.42
N ALA A 480 18.63 4.71 -15.75
CA ALA A 480 17.58 5.43 -16.46
C ALA A 480 16.18 4.89 -16.11
N VAL A 481 16.01 3.57 -16.04
CA VAL A 481 14.77 2.93 -15.57
C VAL A 481 14.45 3.34 -14.13
N ALA A 482 15.41 3.21 -13.21
CA ALA A 482 15.19 3.55 -11.80
C ALA A 482 14.83 5.04 -11.57
N LEU A 483 15.42 5.94 -12.36
CA LEU A 483 15.11 7.37 -12.34
C LEU A 483 13.72 7.66 -12.92
N ALA A 484 13.32 6.94 -13.97
CA ALA A 484 11.99 7.05 -14.56
C ALA A 484 10.90 6.53 -13.62
N ASP A 485 11.12 5.40 -12.95
CA ASP A 485 10.24 4.87 -11.91
C ASP A 485 10.05 5.89 -10.76
N GLU A 486 11.16 6.46 -10.28
CA GLU A 486 11.12 7.50 -9.24
C GLU A 486 10.42 8.78 -9.70
N ALA A 487 10.54 9.17 -10.98
CA ALA A 487 9.83 10.34 -11.48
C ALA A 487 8.31 10.14 -11.47
N VAL A 488 7.81 8.93 -11.79
CA VAL A 488 6.39 8.60 -11.68
C VAL A 488 5.95 8.58 -10.22
N LEU A 489 6.70 7.95 -9.32
CA LEU A 489 6.41 7.96 -7.88
C LEU A 489 6.38 9.39 -7.30
N GLY A 490 7.36 10.21 -7.68
CA GLY A 490 7.50 11.58 -7.22
C GLY A 490 6.46 12.55 -7.78
N SER A 491 5.83 12.25 -8.92
CA SER A 491 4.78 13.11 -9.51
C SER A 491 3.36 12.61 -9.31
N GLN A 492 3.14 11.30 -9.24
CA GLN A 492 1.81 10.70 -9.15
C GLN A 492 1.55 10.01 -7.80
N GLY A 493 2.60 9.79 -7.00
CA GLY A 493 2.54 9.03 -5.76
C GLY A 493 2.52 7.51 -5.96
N GLY A 494 2.56 6.79 -4.84
CA GLY A 494 2.41 5.34 -4.77
C GLY A 494 1.50 4.92 -3.61
N GLY A 495 1.06 3.68 -3.64
CA GLY A 495 0.15 3.09 -2.66
C GLY A 495 0.81 2.18 -1.64
N GLN A 496 2.09 1.85 -1.81
CA GLN A 496 2.83 1.01 -0.87
C GLN A 496 3.22 1.81 0.37
N VAL A 497 3.42 1.14 1.51
CA VAL A 497 3.77 1.78 2.80
C VAL A 497 4.96 2.75 2.67
N LYS A 498 5.96 2.39 1.85
CA LYS A 498 7.15 3.21 1.56
C LYS A 498 6.84 4.57 0.91
N ASP A 499 5.70 4.68 0.22
CA ASP A 499 5.31 5.86 -0.56
C ASP A 499 4.35 6.80 0.21
N LEU A 500 3.95 6.38 1.41
CA LEU A 500 3.02 7.11 2.27
C LEU A 500 3.77 8.02 3.23
N ALA A 501 3.20 9.19 3.52
CA ALA A 501 3.65 10.02 4.64
C ALA A 501 3.25 9.41 6.00
N GLU A 502 3.91 9.80 7.08
CA GLU A 502 3.59 9.38 8.44
C GLU A 502 2.11 9.58 8.79
N VAL A 503 1.53 10.74 8.45
CA VAL A 503 0.11 11.04 8.70
C VAL A 503 -0.83 10.05 8.00
N GLN A 504 -0.43 9.54 6.82
CA GLN A 504 -1.21 8.55 6.09
C GLN A 504 -1.17 7.18 6.77
N ARG A 505 -0.02 6.78 7.30
CA ARG A 505 0.15 5.51 8.01
C ARG A 505 -0.54 5.51 9.37
N LYS A 506 -0.40 6.59 10.15
CA LYS A 506 -0.94 6.71 11.51
C LYS A 506 -2.43 7.05 11.56
N HIS A 507 -2.95 7.74 10.55
CA HIS A 507 -4.36 8.14 10.48
C HIS A 507 -5.00 7.67 9.17
N PRO A 508 -5.09 6.34 8.92
CA PRO A 508 -5.53 5.79 7.65
C PRO A 508 -6.99 6.12 7.32
N LEU A 509 -7.84 6.33 8.32
CA LEU A 509 -9.22 6.76 8.14
C LEU A 509 -9.33 8.24 7.76
N LEU A 510 -8.55 9.13 8.38
CA LEU A 510 -8.58 10.57 8.07
C LEU A 510 -7.99 10.88 6.70
N THR A 511 -7.07 10.05 6.23
CA THR A 511 -6.28 10.30 5.01
C THR A 511 -6.81 9.59 3.77
N GLN A 512 -8.05 9.09 3.78
CA GLN A 512 -8.64 8.45 2.62
C GLN A 512 -8.60 9.38 1.38
N PHE A 513 -8.17 8.86 0.23
CA PHE A 513 -8.03 9.60 -1.03
C PHE A 513 -7.05 10.80 -0.95
N TYR A 514 -6.11 10.80 0.01
CA TYR A 514 -5.16 11.89 0.20
C TYR A 514 -3.88 11.77 -0.64
N SER A 515 -3.54 10.58 -1.17
CA SER A 515 -2.21 10.34 -1.77
C SER A 515 -1.83 11.31 -2.88
N TYR A 516 -2.78 11.73 -3.72
CA TYR A 516 -2.57 12.76 -4.75
C TYR A 516 -2.12 14.09 -4.12
N PHE A 517 -2.89 14.59 -3.16
CA PHE A 517 -2.61 15.83 -2.44
C PHE A 517 -1.34 15.75 -1.59
N ALA A 518 -1.02 14.57 -1.03
CA ALA A 518 0.24 14.34 -0.36
C ALA A 518 1.41 14.55 -1.34
N THR A 519 1.34 14.00 -2.55
CA THR A 519 2.36 14.20 -3.59
C THR A 519 2.45 15.67 -3.99
N THR A 520 1.32 16.34 -4.24
CA THR A 520 1.28 17.77 -4.58
C THR A 520 1.92 18.63 -3.48
N LEU A 521 1.57 18.40 -2.21
CA LEU A 521 2.16 19.12 -1.08
C LEU A 521 3.67 18.90 -1.03
N ASN A 522 4.12 17.66 -1.26
CA ASN A 522 5.54 17.34 -1.22
C ASN A 522 6.33 18.06 -2.34
N LEU A 523 5.81 18.06 -3.57
CA LEU A 523 6.35 18.82 -4.69
C LEU A 523 6.36 20.32 -4.41
N THR A 524 5.27 20.88 -3.88
CA THR A 524 5.18 22.30 -3.54
C THR A 524 6.27 22.72 -2.56
N ILE A 525 6.48 21.93 -1.51
CA ILE A 525 7.53 22.21 -0.52
C ILE A 525 8.92 22.04 -1.14
N GLU A 526 9.15 21.01 -1.96
CA GLU A 526 10.44 20.80 -2.63
C GLU A 526 10.79 21.95 -3.57
N LYS A 527 9.84 22.40 -4.39
CA LYS A 527 10.00 23.54 -5.30
C LYS A 527 10.27 24.82 -4.53
N THR A 528 9.52 25.07 -3.47
CA THR A 528 9.71 26.23 -2.60
C THR A 528 11.08 26.20 -1.93
N ALA A 529 11.52 25.05 -1.41
CA ALA A 529 12.81 24.90 -0.75
C ALA A 529 14.01 25.05 -1.70
N ALA A 530 13.84 24.66 -2.98
CA ALA A 530 14.89 24.77 -3.99
C ALA A 530 14.97 26.17 -4.64
N THR A 531 13.98 27.04 -4.42
CA THR A 531 13.90 28.35 -5.06
C THR A 531 14.72 29.40 -4.29
N ASP A 532 15.61 30.09 -4.99
CA ASP A 532 16.21 31.33 -4.46
C ASP A 532 15.28 32.50 -4.76
N PHE A 533 14.55 32.96 -3.74
CA PHE A 533 13.61 34.07 -3.85
C PHE A 533 14.27 35.43 -4.10
N ARG A 534 15.60 35.51 -4.15
CA ARG A 534 16.33 36.71 -4.57
C ARG A 534 16.54 36.79 -6.08
N ASP A 535 16.41 35.66 -6.80
CA ASP A 535 16.54 35.61 -8.25
C ASP A 535 15.16 35.69 -8.93
N PRO A 536 14.85 36.76 -9.69
CA PRO A 536 13.58 36.91 -10.40
C PRO A 536 13.27 35.74 -11.35
N LYS A 537 14.27 35.11 -11.98
CA LYS A 537 14.05 33.96 -12.87
C LYS A 537 13.62 32.73 -12.08
N ALA A 538 14.26 32.48 -10.93
CA ALA A 538 13.87 31.41 -10.02
C ALA A 538 12.44 31.63 -9.49
N VAL A 539 12.08 32.87 -9.14
CA VAL A 539 10.72 33.23 -8.72
C VAL A 539 9.70 32.98 -9.84
N ALA A 540 10.01 33.36 -11.08
CA ALA A 540 9.13 33.10 -12.22
C ALA A 540 8.94 31.59 -12.46
N GLY A 541 10.01 30.80 -12.35
CA GLY A 541 9.94 29.34 -12.41
C GLY A 541 9.08 28.75 -11.29
N TRP A 542 9.25 29.24 -10.06
CA TRP A 542 8.43 28.85 -8.91
C TRP A 542 6.95 29.19 -9.10
N LEU A 543 6.62 30.38 -9.63
CA LEU A 543 5.24 30.77 -9.94
C LEU A 543 4.62 29.83 -10.99
N ALA A 544 5.38 29.44 -12.01
CA ALA A 544 4.94 28.46 -13.01
C ALA A 544 4.71 27.07 -12.37
N ASP A 545 5.61 26.63 -11.50
CA ASP A 545 5.43 25.39 -10.73
C ASP A 545 4.18 25.47 -9.84
N MET A 546 3.93 26.59 -9.16
CA MET A 546 2.73 26.77 -8.32
C MET A 546 1.45 26.81 -9.17
N ALA A 547 1.50 27.37 -10.37
CA ALA A 547 0.37 27.30 -11.29
C ALA A 547 0.06 25.85 -11.67
N LEU A 548 1.08 25.05 -12.01
CA LEU A 548 0.95 23.63 -12.36
C LEU A 548 0.49 22.76 -11.18
N LEU A 549 0.92 23.09 -9.96
CA LEU A 549 0.66 22.28 -8.76
C LEU A 549 -0.60 22.70 -8.01
N ALA A 550 -0.95 23.98 -7.98
CA ALA A 550 -1.97 24.52 -7.10
C ALA A 550 -3.14 25.22 -7.80
N VAL A 551 -2.95 25.73 -9.02
CA VAL A 551 -3.98 26.54 -9.72
C VAL A 551 -4.66 25.74 -10.82
N ILE A 552 -3.90 25.25 -11.80
CA ILE A 552 -4.43 24.51 -12.94
C ILE A 552 -5.23 23.27 -12.48
N PRO A 553 -4.74 22.44 -11.54
CA PRO A 553 -5.48 21.26 -11.10
C PRO A 553 -6.71 21.59 -10.24
N ALA A 554 -6.78 22.79 -9.66
CA ALA A 554 -7.94 23.25 -8.91
C ALA A 554 -9.05 23.72 -9.84
N ILE A 555 -8.67 24.47 -10.88
CA ILE A 555 -9.61 25.23 -11.72
C ILE A 555 -10.05 24.44 -12.95
N VAL A 556 -9.11 23.88 -13.73
CA VAL A 556 -9.44 23.27 -15.03
C VAL A 556 -10.36 22.06 -14.89
N PRO A 557 -10.10 21.09 -13.97
CA PRO A 557 -10.99 19.94 -13.85
C PRO A 557 -12.36 20.30 -13.26
N ALA A 558 -12.38 21.31 -12.38
CA ALA A 558 -13.62 21.79 -11.78
C ALA A 558 -14.51 22.49 -12.82
N LEU A 559 -13.94 23.38 -13.65
CA LEU A 559 -14.62 23.98 -14.80
C LEU A 559 -15.15 22.93 -15.77
N LEU A 560 -14.32 21.94 -16.14
CA LEU A 560 -14.74 20.86 -17.03
C LEU A 560 -15.89 20.05 -16.42
N THR A 561 -15.84 19.77 -15.12
CA THR A 561 -16.91 19.05 -14.43
C THR A 561 -18.20 19.86 -14.34
N ASP A 562 -18.11 21.17 -14.09
CA ASP A 562 -19.27 22.09 -14.05
C ASP A 562 -19.95 22.13 -15.43
N LEU A 563 -19.15 22.29 -16.50
CA LEU A 563 -19.61 22.27 -17.89
C LEU A 563 -20.28 20.93 -18.26
N LEU A 564 -19.66 19.80 -17.93
CA LEU A 564 -20.21 18.47 -18.22
C LEU A 564 -21.51 18.17 -17.46
N ARG A 565 -21.79 18.91 -16.38
CA ARG A 565 -23.03 18.82 -15.63
C ARG A 565 -24.11 19.76 -16.16
N GLY A 566 -23.76 20.77 -16.96
CA GLY A 566 -24.68 21.74 -17.54
C GLY A 566 -25.08 22.85 -16.57
N SER A 567 -24.15 23.32 -15.72
CA SER A 567 -24.37 24.53 -14.91
C SER A 567 -24.39 25.78 -15.78
N ASP A 568 -25.36 26.67 -15.58
CA ASP A 568 -25.55 27.90 -16.38
C ASP A 568 -25.36 29.21 -15.55
N ASP A 569 -24.77 29.11 -14.36
CA ASP A 569 -24.61 30.24 -13.44
C ASP A 569 -23.32 31.05 -13.71
N GLU A 570 -23.28 31.80 -14.82
CA GLU A 570 -22.15 32.67 -15.16
C GLU A 570 -21.89 33.76 -14.10
N ASP A 571 -22.95 34.31 -13.49
CA ASP A 571 -22.87 35.38 -12.49
C ASP A 571 -22.14 34.98 -11.20
N LYS A 572 -22.02 33.67 -10.93
CA LYS A 572 -21.37 33.13 -9.71
C LYS A 572 -19.96 32.60 -9.96
N MET A 573 -19.42 32.72 -11.18
CA MET A 573 -18.16 32.08 -11.57
C MET A 573 -16.97 32.53 -10.72
N ALA A 574 -16.85 33.82 -10.39
CA ALA A 574 -15.77 34.30 -9.52
C ALA A 574 -15.80 33.65 -8.12
N LYS A 575 -17.00 33.49 -7.54
CA LYS A 575 -17.20 32.81 -6.26
C LYS A 575 -16.86 31.32 -6.38
N LYS A 576 -17.30 30.65 -7.45
CA LYS A 576 -16.99 29.23 -7.72
C LYS A 576 -15.47 29.01 -7.84
N LEU A 577 -14.76 29.82 -8.61
CA LEU A 577 -13.31 29.74 -8.77
C LEU A 577 -12.59 29.90 -7.42
N ALA A 578 -12.98 30.89 -6.61
CA ALA A 578 -12.42 31.09 -5.28
C ALA A 578 -12.67 29.89 -4.36
N GLN A 579 -13.89 29.33 -4.39
CA GLN A 579 -14.25 28.14 -3.62
C GLN A 579 -13.48 26.89 -4.04
N TRP A 580 -13.32 26.65 -5.34
CA TRP A 580 -12.54 25.52 -5.87
C TRP A 580 -11.06 25.65 -5.50
N GLN A 581 -10.48 26.84 -5.65
CA GLN A 581 -9.11 27.11 -5.26
C GLN A 581 -8.90 26.89 -3.75
N ALA A 582 -9.78 27.45 -2.92
CA ALA A 582 -9.70 27.29 -1.47
C ALA A 582 -9.82 25.82 -1.05
N SER A 583 -10.79 25.08 -1.60
CA SER A 583 -10.93 23.65 -1.33
C SER A 583 -9.72 22.83 -1.76
N TYR A 584 -9.11 23.16 -2.90
CA TYR A 584 -7.91 22.48 -3.37
C TYR A 584 -6.71 22.70 -2.43
N LEU A 585 -6.47 23.95 -2.00
CA LEU A 585 -5.40 24.28 -1.07
C LEU A 585 -5.61 23.64 0.31
N LEU A 586 -6.84 23.69 0.85
CA LEU A 586 -7.18 23.00 2.09
C LEU A 586 -6.97 21.49 1.96
N GLY A 587 -7.29 20.91 0.79
CA GLY A 587 -7.09 19.50 0.45
C GLY A 587 -5.66 18.99 0.62
N MET A 588 -4.66 19.88 0.52
CA MET A 588 -3.24 19.54 0.66
C MET A 588 -2.83 19.17 2.08
N ALA A 589 -3.54 19.61 3.12
CA ALA A 589 -3.14 19.39 4.51
C ALA A 589 -4.25 18.66 5.31
N VAL A 590 -3.88 17.55 5.94
CA VAL A 590 -4.76 16.82 6.87
C VAL A 590 -5.00 17.69 8.11
N GLY A 591 -6.27 17.82 8.52
CA GLY A 591 -6.72 18.76 9.55
C GLY A 591 -7.27 20.07 8.96
N ALA A 592 -6.74 20.53 7.82
CA ALA A 592 -7.29 21.68 7.09
C ALA A 592 -8.34 21.23 6.05
N ARG A 593 -8.10 20.11 5.37
CA ARG A 593 -9.00 19.55 4.35
C ARG A 593 -10.39 19.24 4.88
N GLU A 594 -10.54 18.93 6.16
CA GLU A 594 -11.83 18.72 6.83
C GLU A 594 -12.71 19.98 6.84
N LEU A 595 -12.10 21.17 6.78
CA LEU A 595 -12.79 22.46 6.73
C LEU A 595 -13.26 22.82 5.30
N SER A 596 -12.81 22.09 4.26
CA SER A 596 -13.15 22.39 2.86
C SER A 596 -14.66 22.32 2.58
N GLY A 597 -15.40 21.48 3.30
CA GLY A 597 -16.85 21.38 3.22
C GLY A 597 -17.58 22.64 3.69
N ALA A 598 -17.02 23.39 4.64
CA ALA A 598 -17.57 24.65 5.11
C ALA A 598 -17.29 25.81 4.14
N VAL A 599 -16.23 25.73 3.33
CA VAL A 599 -15.79 26.79 2.43
C VAL A 599 -16.41 26.68 1.03
N SER A 600 -16.53 25.47 0.49
CA SER A 600 -16.92 25.29 -0.91
C SER A 600 -18.41 25.19 -1.19
N GLY A 601 -19.27 25.05 -0.17
CA GLY A 601 -20.69 24.69 -0.37
C GLY A 601 -20.89 23.31 -1.04
N TYR A 602 -19.80 22.65 -1.46
CA TYR A 602 -19.76 21.31 -2.01
C TYR A 602 -19.41 20.33 -0.89
N SER A 603 -20.09 19.19 -0.90
CA SER A 603 -19.93 18.15 0.12
C SER A 603 -18.54 17.48 0.04
N TYR A 604 -17.51 18.08 0.65
CA TYR A 604 -16.45 17.26 1.23
C TYR A 604 -17.15 16.37 2.27
N ALA A 605 -17.25 15.07 1.97
CA ALA A 605 -18.02 14.13 2.78
C ALA A 605 -17.33 13.81 4.14
N GLY A 606 -16.34 14.61 4.55
CA GLY A 606 -15.49 14.30 5.69
C GLY A 606 -14.58 13.10 5.42
N PRO A 607 -13.83 12.67 6.44
CA PRO A 607 -13.29 11.31 6.50
C PRO A 607 -14.40 10.28 6.23
N PRO A 608 -14.08 9.06 5.77
CA PRO A 608 -15.05 8.01 5.50
C PRO A 608 -16.02 7.73 6.67
N VAL A 609 -15.54 7.90 7.91
CA VAL A 609 -16.37 7.84 9.12
C VAL A 609 -17.37 9.00 9.20
N GLY A 610 -16.95 10.23 8.87
CA GLY A 610 -17.82 11.39 8.79
C GLY A 610 -18.90 11.26 7.71
N ARG A 611 -18.58 10.60 6.60
CA ARG A 611 -19.56 10.29 5.53
C ARG A 611 -20.64 9.34 6.02
N ILE A 612 -20.26 8.28 6.72
CA ILE A 612 -21.22 7.32 7.28
C ILE A 612 -22.10 7.99 8.33
N VAL A 613 -21.53 8.77 9.24
CA VAL A 613 -22.30 9.53 10.23
C VAL A 613 -23.26 10.51 9.56
N GLY A 614 -22.82 11.20 8.51
CA GLY A 614 -23.66 12.11 7.73
C GLY A 614 -24.78 11.38 6.98
N ASP A 615 -24.49 10.25 6.35
CA ASP A 615 -25.48 9.45 5.62
C ASP A 615 -26.48 8.78 6.58
N VAL A 616 -26.04 8.29 7.76
CA VAL A 616 -26.91 7.77 8.84
C VAL A 616 -27.77 8.88 9.43
N SER A 617 -27.20 10.07 9.67
CA SER A 617 -27.94 11.22 10.17
C SER A 617 -29.03 11.67 9.19
N LYS A 618 -28.73 11.70 7.88
CA LYS A 618 -29.73 12.01 6.84
C LYS A 618 -30.82 10.96 6.76
N ALA A 619 -30.45 9.68 6.75
CA ALA A 619 -31.43 8.59 6.78
C ALA A 619 -32.30 8.65 8.04
N GLY A 620 -31.72 8.91 9.22
CA GLY A 620 -32.45 9.05 10.48
C GLY A 620 -33.36 10.27 10.55
N GLN A 621 -32.92 11.42 10.04
CA GLN A 621 -33.74 12.64 9.96
C GLN A 621 -34.94 12.45 9.03
N GLN A 622 -34.76 11.76 7.91
CA GLN A 622 -35.83 11.51 6.94
C GLN A 622 -36.81 10.44 7.44
N VAL A 623 -36.32 9.38 8.11
CA VAL A 623 -37.18 8.39 8.79
C VAL A 623 -37.96 9.01 9.93
N ALA A 624 -37.38 9.95 10.69
CA ALA A 624 -38.07 10.69 11.75
C ALA A 624 -39.15 11.65 11.22
N GLN A 625 -39.08 12.04 9.94
CA GLN A 625 -40.10 12.85 9.26
C GLN A 625 -41.26 12.00 8.69
N GLY A 626 -41.20 10.67 8.78
CA GLY A 626 -42.31 9.78 8.45
C GLY A 626 -42.55 9.53 6.94
N GLU A 627 -41.74 10.12 6.06
CA GLU A 627 -41.84 9.95 4.61
C GLU A 627 -40.65 9.12 4.10
N ILE A 628 -40.93 7.96 3.48
CA ILE A 628 -39.91 7.24 2.69
C ILE A 628 -39.87 7.92 1.31
N ASP A 629 -39.14 9.02 1.22
CA ASP A 629 -38.94 9.76 -0.01
C ASP A 629 -37.75 9.19 -0.84
N GLU A 630 -37.67 9.57 -2.11
CA GLU A 630 -36.58 9.16 -3.00
C GLU A 630 -35.18 9.53 -2.44
N PRO A 631 -34.95 10.73 -1.87
CA PRO A 631 -33.72 11.06 -1.15
C PRO A 631 -33.33 10.04 -0.05
N ALA A 632 -34.27 9.59 0.78
CA ALA A 632 -34.02 8.60 1.82
C ALA A 632 -33.62 7.24 1.25
N VAL A 633 -34.29 6.78 0.19
CA VAL A 633 -33.94 5.54 -0.51
C VAL A 633 -32.53 5.63 -1.10
N LEU A 634 -32.19 6.74 -1.76
CA LEU A 634 -30.85 6.94 -2.33
C LEU A 634 -29.75 7.05 -1.27
N ALA A 635 -30.06 7.63 -0.10
CA ALA A 635 -29.14 7.65 1.05
C ALA A 635 -28.91 6.24 1.62
N ALA A 636 -29.97 5.44 1.76
CA ALA A 636 -29.88 4.04 2.19
C ALA A 636 -29.05 3.18 1.21
N ILE A 637 -29.25 3.36 -0.11
CA ILE A 637 -28.46 2.68 -1.15
C ILE A 637 -26.96 3.04 -1.05
N ARG A 638 -26.63 4.29 -0.74
CA ARG A 638 -25.23 4.73 -0.53
C ARG A 638 -24.62 4.15 0.74
N LEU A 639 -25.38 4.08 1.83
CA LEU A 639 -24.96 3.42 3.07
C LEU A 639 -24.69 1.95 2.85
N MET A 640 -25.62 1.23 2.22
CA MET A 640 -25.44 -0.19 1.86
C MET A 640 -24.23 -0.38 0.96
N GLY A 641 -24.06 0.47 -0.07
CA GLY A 641 -22.89 0.41 -0.93
C GLY A 641 -21.58 0.60 -0.17
N SER A 642 -21.52 1.57 0.75
CA SER A 642 -20.35 1.82 1.59
C SER A 642 -20.07 0.71 2.60
N ALA A 643 -21.11 0.09 3.17
CA ALA A 643 -21.00 -1.01 4.11
C ALA A 643 -20.52 -2.30 3.44
N PHE A 644 -21.03 -2.62 2.24
CA PHE A 644 -20.78 -3.89 1.55
C PHE A 644 -19.79 -3.81 0.37
N GLY A 645 -19.33 -2.60 0.02
CA GLY A 645 -18.37 -2.40 -1.08
C GLY A 645 -18.98 -2.49 -2.47
N ILE A 646 -20.26 -2.14 -2.59
CA ILE A 646 -21.00 -2.10 -3.87
C ILE A 646 -20.84 -0.69 -4.47
N PRO A 647 -20.49 -0.53 -5.76
CA PRO A 647 -20.20 0.75 -6.42
C PRO A 647 -21.45 1.62 -6.64
N THR A 648 -22.18 1.94 -5.56
CA THR A 648 -23.47 2.63 -5.65
C THR A 648 -23.33 4.13 -5.87
N VAL A 649 -22.17 4.74 -5.57
CA VAL A 649 -21.99 6.20 -5.75
C VAL A 649 -22.13 6.61 -7.22
N GLN A 650 -21.48 5.88 -8.14
CA GLN A 650 -21.63 6.14 -9.56
C GLN A 650 -23.06 5.80 -10.03
N ALA A 651 -23.64 4.68 -9.58
CA ALA A 651 -25.00 4.30 -9.97
C ALA A 651 -26.03 5.37 -9.58
N VAL A 652 -25.99 5.86 -8.34
CA VAL A 652 -26.87 6.93 -7.87
C VAL A 652 -26.61 8.24 -8.61
N ARG A 653 -25.34 8.56 -8.91
CA ARG A 653 -24.99 9.74 -9.73
C ARG A 653 -25.62 9.64 -11.11
N SER A 654 -25.51 8.49 -11.74
CA SER A 654 -26.06 8.24 -13.08
C SER A 654 -27.58 8.28 -13.10
N TYR A 655 -28.22 7.71 -12.10
CA TYR A 655 -29.67 7.77 -11.94
C TYR A 655 -30.18 9.23 -11.82
N LYS A 656 -29.58 10.03 -10.93
CA LYS A 656 -29.92 11.46 -10.79
C LYS A 656 -29.64 12.27 -12.06
N GLY A 657 -28.55 11.92 -12.76
CA GLY A 657 -28.19 12.53 -14.03
C GLY A 657 -29.18 12.21 -15.14
N TRP A 658 -29.60 10.95 -15.22
CA TRP A 658 -30.64 10.49 -16.14
C TRP A 658 -31.96 11.20 -15.90
N GLN A 659 -32.41 11.30 -14.65
CA GLN A 659 -33.63 12.02 -14.29
C GLN A 659 -33.57 13.50 -14.73
N ALA A 660 -32.46 14.20 -14.44
CA ALA A 660 -32.31 15.60 -14.85
C ALA A 660 -32.26 15.76 -16.37
N TRP A 661 -31.63 14.83 -17.08
CA TRP A 661 -31.59 14.82 -18.54
C TRP A 661 -32.97 14.54 -19.17
N SER A 662 -33.70 13.53 -18.66
CA SER A 662 -35.04 13.20 -19.16
C SER A 662 -36.06 14.32 -18.93
N GLU A 663 -35.85 15.12 -17.90
CA GLU A 663 -36.67 16.31 -17.59
C GLU A 663 -36.20 17.57 -18.33
N GLY A 664 -35.19 17.48 -19.21
CA GLY A 664 -34.67 18.61 -19.98
C GLY A 664 -33.87 19.63 -19.14
N ARG A 665 -33.51 19.29 -17.90
CA ARG A 665 -32.80 20.16 -16.94
C ARG A 665 -31.28 20.00 -16.98
N ALA A 666 -30.75 19.06 -17.77
CA ALA A 666 -29.32 18.79 -17.86
C ALA A 666 -28.95 18.15 -19.21
N PRO A 667 -27.70 18.29 -19.68
CA PRO A 667 -27.22 17.62 -20.89
C PRO A 667 -27.11 16.10 -20.69
N ALA A 668 -27.04 15.35 -21.79
CA ALA A 668 -26.88 13.88 -21.75
C ALA A 668 -25.63 13.42 -20.99
N SER A 669 -24.57 14.24 -20.94
CA SER A 669 -23.37 13.99 -20.15
C SER A 669 -23.65 13.89 -18.65
N ALA A 670 -24.74 14.48 -18.15
CA ALA A 670 -25.15 14.39 -16.75
C ALA A 670 -25.39 12.94 -16.31
N VAL A 671 -25.77 12.02 -17.21
CA VAL A 671 -25.90 10.59 -16.92
C VAL A 671 -24.58 9.99 -16.42
N LEU A 672 -23.43 10.53 -16.80
CA LEU A 672 -22.13 10.06 -16.33
C LEU A 672 -21.60 10.89 -15.15
N PHE A 673 -21.83 12.20 -15.19
CA PHE A 673 -21.18 13.15 -14.26
C PHE A 673 -22.10 13.66 -13.13
N GLY A 674 -23.37 13.30 -13.17
CA GLY A 674 -24.42 13.77 -12.27
C GLY A 674 -25.10 15.04 -12.78
N PRO A 675 -26.22 15.45 -12.14
CA PRO A 675 -26.89 16.71 -12.45
C PRO A 675 -26.05 17.93 -12.02
N PRO A 676 -26.43 19.15 -12.44
CA PRO A 676 -25.91 20.39 -11.87
C PRO A 676 -26.04 20.40 -10.33
N ALA A 677 -25.14 21.12 -9.65
CA ALA A 677 -25.31 21.36 -8.22
C ALA A 677 -26.61 22.14 -8.00
N LYS A 678 -27.45 21.71 -7.06
CA LYS A 678 -28.54 22.55 -6.56
C LYS A 678 -27.91 23.61 -5.67
N ASP A 679 -28.26 24.88 -5.91
CA ASP A 679 -27.92 26.01 -5.05
C ASP A 679 -28.41 25.81 -3.60
#